data_AF-A0A7Y7NMY0-F1
#
_entry.id   AF-A0A7Y7NMY0-F1
#
_cell.length_a   1.000
_cell.length_b   1.000
_cell.length_c   1.000
_cell.angle_alpha   90.00
_cell.angle_beta   90.00
_cell.angle_gamma   90.00
#
_symmetry.space_group_name_H-M   'P 1'
#
loop_
_entity.id
_entity.type
_entity.pdbx_description
1 polymer ?
#
loop_
_entity_poly.entity_id
_entity_poly.type
_entity_poly.pdbx_seq_one_letter_code
_entity_poly.pdbx_strand_id
1 'polypeptide(L)'
;MKRNQKIAAAALAVAMLSTGSAFAAEQWMTGDWHQHSFFTDGTNFMGDVDMNTPSNPVILNGPSVTDPKATFGTGAYKGVIPQGFRYGLTFQANSEHGGNRGSHDAFGRFWDDTNFYAAPPASTIPLLGTVANYSSACSYLTTDAPSCAAGNHQVMWRWQELIAGSTFGSYMTAFDWLTTLRGQYPEANGKYLLTGMEWNVPGHEHASTGCLENNGKCIAEFEYRFDQTDTDAAGATSTQSIAAGINWTGKIQTSAYVAPTYPDYSATLGLKPLHEKAIAGLKWANDNHPTTMWVNPGHIERAGCGTASDSGYSIAAMRDMNNTAPSIFFGFEGMPGHQKASNRGEISATSCGGGTYGGAGAYIATVGGVWDNLLADGRKIYNFVSSDFHMTRDDFYPGEYAKTYIKAKDATNKNGTFTQQDILNGMRSGNSYAVHGDLITDLDYTVSWKTPFGTKTVTMGETLPLKQGNSVTVKIKFKDGATNNNGDVAKVHHVQLIKGTMNPAARASKFLADGVTPNAAFNTVNPSAATVVGTFDSNSPAWSYDAVSGYTTITYNTTVQNDMFFRIRGTNLGYSVSDPAYGTDANGNPLKNVPGSNTVAKAWQDLWFYSNPIFVNTTAPTQFIYTSDSHYGISRTAIASGATGAQPVNQALVATVNALPAITIPCDGGVNACANSVNNIDFVANTGDVANRQETGIQSAALSWAQFNTDYILGLKVKDKNGAKSPLYLVPGNHDVSNAIGYYKAMTPAFDATSYVNIYNMMMKPTTALTNVGFIGATPNATTAAASYAANKVFYSKDIGGVHFIFLGMWPDSAARTWMDSDLSTVSSTTPVVLFTHDQPDIETKHLMNPNGTHDINSSAKFENLVYGEGVGGYASVTSSGGASTVEQAAFASWIKNRKNIVAYFHGNSNWNQFYTFTGPNSDISLNTFRVDSPMKGEASKTDLTNLGSTADPSRLSYQVISIDPAATQMTVREYRWNSKIWGDAKTVSLAPRAN
;
A
#
# COMPACT_ATOMS: atom_id res chain seq x y z
N MET A 1 -49.69 -12.74 30.55
CA MET A 1 -48.39 -12.00 30.65
C MET A 1 -47.18 -12.65 29.96
N LYS A 2 -47.22 -13.89 29.43
CA LYS A 2 -46.03 -14.52 28.80
C LYS A 2 -45.98 -14.50 27.26
N ARG A 3 -46.94 -13.86 26.59
CA ARG A 3 -47.00 -13.78 25.11
C ARG A 3 -46.51 -12.44 24.53
N ASN A 4 -46.47 -11.38 25.34
CA ASN A 4 -46.07 -10.03 24.88
C ASN A 4 -44.56 -9.73 25.04
N GLN A 5 -43.81 -10.53 25.79
CA GLN A 5 -42.35 -10.35 25.93
C GLN A 5 -41.53 -10.90 24.75
N LYS A 6 -42.08 -11.85 23.96
CA LYS A 6 -41.38 -12.36 22.76
C LYS A 6 -41.45 -11.42 21.56
N ILE A 7 -42.51 -10.60 21.47
CA ILE A 7 -42.64 -9.59 20.40
C ILE A 7 -41.78 -8.36 20.72
N ALA A 8 -41.69 -7.96 22.00
CA ALA A 8 -40.77 -6.90 22.42
C ALA A 8 -39.29 -7.30 22.28
N ALA A 9 -38.92 -8.55 22.57
CA ALA A 9 -37.55 -9.04 22.37
C ALA A 9 -37.18 -9.18 20.88
N ALA A 10 -38.13 -9.53 20.00
CA ALA A 10 -37.90 -9.56 18.56
C ALA A 10 -37.78 -8.14 17.96
N ALA A 11 -38.60 -7.18 18.44
CA ALA A 11 -38.51 -5.79 18.01
C ALA A 11 -37.24 -5.09 18.53
N LEU A 12 -36.78 -5.42 19.75
CA LEU A 12 -35.53 -4.88 20.31
C LEU A 12 -34.28 -5.51 19.67
N ALA A 13 -34.34 -6.78 19.26
CA ALA A 13 -33.28 -7.43 18.49
C ALA A 13 -33.16 -6.89 17.07
N VAL A 14 -34.26 -6.45 16.44
CA VAL A 14 -34.24 -5.79 15.13
C VAL A 14 -33.75 -4.33 15.24
N ALA A 15 -33.96 -3.67 16.38
CA ALA A 15 -33.50 -2.28 16.60
C ALA A 15 -32.05 -2.17 17.13
N MET A 16 -31.46 -3.23 17.72
CA MET A 16 -30.07 -3.25 18.18
C MET A 16 -29.06 -3.87 17.20
N LEU A 17 -29.50 -4.19 15.97
CA LEU A 17 -28.63 -4.66 14.88
C LEU A 17 -28.19 -3.54 13.92
N SER A 18 -28.54 -2.27 14.16
CA SER A 18 -28.22 -1.15 13.24
C SER A 18 -27.05 -0.25 13.66
N THR A 19 -26.28 -0.61 14.69
CA THR A 19 -24.97 0.03 14.96
C THR A 19 -23.82 -0.96 14.85
N GLY A 20 -24.02 -2.04 14.09
CA GLY A 20 -22.91 -2.79 13.53
C GLY A 20 -22.05 -1.82 12.72
N SER A 21 -20.74 -1.83 12.95
CA SER A 21 -19.76 -1.11 12.14
C SER A 21 -20.13 -1.30 10.68
N ALA A 22 -20.65 -0.25 10.03
CA ALA A 22 -21.09 -0.33 8.66
C ALA A 22 -19.87 -0.74 7.83
N PHE A 23 -19.86 -1.98 7.34
CA PHE A 23 -18.93 -2.34 6.29
C PHE A 23 -19.20 -1.35 5.16
N ALA A 24 -18.16 -0.61 4.75
CA ALA A 24 -18.25 0.34 3.66
C ALA A 24 -18.92 -0.34 2.45
N ALA A 25 -19.98 0.27 1.93
CA ALA A 25 -20.70 -0.27 0.78
C ALA A 25 -19.76 -0.33 -0.43
N GLU A 26 -19.91 -1.36 -1.27
CA GLU A 26 -19.09 -1.55 -2.48
C GLU A 26 -19.98 -1.68 -3.72
N GLN A 27 -19.59 -1.04 -4.82
CA GLN A 27 -20.37 -1.03 -6.06
C GLN A 27 -19.47 -1.15 -7.29
N TRP A 28 -19.91 -1.93 -8.28
CA TRP A 28 -19.29 -1.93 -9.61
C TRP A 28 -19.70 -0.67 -10.36
N MET A 29 -18.72 0.07 -10.86
CA MET A 29 -18.90 1.28 -11.63
C MET A 29 -18.23 1.13 -12.98
N THR A 30 -18.97 1.43 -14.04
CA THR A 30 -18.46 1.51 -15.41
C THR A 30 -17.89 2.89 -15.67
N GLY A 31 -16.79 2.98 -16.39
CA GLY A 31 -16.28 4.28 -16.78
C GLY A 31 -15.30 4.27 -17.92
N ASP A 32 -15.00 5.50 -18.31
CA ASP A 32 -13.98 5.91 -19.25
C ASP A 32 -13.22 7.06 -18.59
N TRP A 33 -11.94 7.16 -18.84
CA TRP A 33 -11.02 8.05 -18.13
C TRP A 33 -9.99 8.68 -19.04
N HIS A 34 -10.10 8.41 -20.34
CA HIS A 34 -9.31 9.07 -21.35
C HIS A 34 -10.22 9.25 -22.55
N GLN A 35 -10.75 10.46 -22.63
CA GLN A 35 -11.55 10.94 -23.73
C GLN A 35 -11.29 12.42 -23.86
N HIS A 36 -11.44 12.93 -25.08
CA HIS A 36 -11.35 14.34 -25.35
C HIS A 36 -12.75 14.88 -25.56
N SER A 37 -13.00 16.03 -24.93
CA SER A 37 -14.17 16.81 -25.27
C SER A 37 -13.85 17.69 -26.48
N PHE A 38 -14.87 18.12 -27.21
CA PHE A 38 -14.69 19.17 -28.23
C PHE A 38 -14.41 20.55 -27.61
N PHE A 39 -14.18 20.64 -26.28
CA PHE A 39 -14.13 21.91 -25.58
C PHE A 39 -12.82 22.66 -25.83
N THR A 40 -11.69 22.00 -25.64
CA THR A 40 -10.36 22.63 -25.74
C THR A 40 -9.78 22.61 -27.15
N ASP A 41 -10.24 21.70 -28.01
CA ASP A 41 -9.81 21.66 -29.41
C ASP A 41 -10.51 22.73 -30.28
N GLY A 42 -11.70 23.19 -29.87
CA GLY A 42 -12.53 24.16 -30.60
C GLY A 42 -12.89 23.74 -32.04
N THR A 43 -12.65 22.48 -32.41
CA THR A 43 -12.75 21.98 -33.79
C THR A 43 -14.19 21.70 -34.20
N ASN A 44 -15.05 21.37 -33.23
CA ASN A 44 -16.43 20.98 -33.45
C ASN A 44 -17.35 21.59 -32.39
N PHE A 45 -18.56 21.95 -32.78
CA PHE A 45 -19.55 22.51 -31.85
C PHE A 45 -20.46 21.41 -31.26
N MET A 46 -20.76 21.49 -29.96
CA MET A 46 -21.66 20.57 -29.24
C MET A 46 -23.14 20.94 -29.47
N GLY A 47 -23.78 20.27 -30.43
CA GLY A 47 -25.14 20.58 -30.88
C GLY A 47 -26.28 20.07 -29.99
N ASP A 48 -26.01 19.46 -28.84
CA ASP A 48 -27.04 19.14 -27.83
C ASP A 48 -27.05 20.11 -26.64
N VAL A 49 -26.47 21.31 -26.81
CA VAL A 49 -26.39 22.38 -25.81
C VAL A 49 -27.08 23.66 -26.32
N ASP A 50 -27.98 24.26 -25.53
CA ASP A 50 -28.59 25.56 -25.85
C ASP A 50 -27.54 26.70 -25.79
N MET A 51 -27.27 27.33 -26.93
CA MET A 51 -26.27 28.40 -27.08
C MET A 51 -26.72 29.77 -26.57
N ASN A 52 -28.01 29.94 -26.25
CA ASN A 52 -28.59 31.25 -25.91
C ASN A 52 -28.42 31.65 -24.44
N THR A 53 -27.90 30.77 -23.58
CA THR A 53 -27.67 31.04 -22.14
C THR A 53 -26.21 30.79 -21.74
N PRO A 54 -25.29 31.74 -22.00
CA PRO A 54 -23.85 31.59 -21.77
C PRO A 54 -23.44 31.27 -20.32
N SER A 55 -24.28 31.65 -19.34
CA SER A 55 -24.03 31.41 -17.92
C SER A 55 -24.61 30.09 -17.40
N ASN A 56 -25.38 29.37 -18.22
CA ASN A 56 -26.01 28.10 -17.85
C ASN A 56 -26.42 27.29 -19.09
N PRO A 57 -25.47 26.64 -19.79
CA PRO A 57 -25.79 25.82 -20.96
C PRO A 57 -26.67 24.63 -20.56
N VAL A 58 -27.85 24.46 -21.17
CA VAL A 58 -28.78 23.35 -20.88
C VAL A 58 -28.61 22.24 -21.93
N ILE A 59 -28.38 21.00 -21.50
CA ILE A 59 -28.39 19.85 -22.42
C ILE A 59 -29.83 19.51 -22.82
N LEU A 60 -30.06 19.32 -24.13
CA LEU A 60 -31.33 18.87 -24.67
C LEU A 60 -31.62 17.43 -24.18
N ASN A 61 -32.60 17.28 -23.29
CA ASN A 61 -32.97 15.99 -22.70
C ASN A 61 -33.72 15.10 -23.71
N GLY A 62 -33.16 13.92 -24.00
CA GLY A 62 -33.83 12.83 -24.72
C GLY A 62 -32.88 11.66 -25.07
N PRO A 63 -33.36 10.40 -25.09
CA PRO A 63 -32.57 9.20 -25.46
C PRO A 63 -32.23 9.16 -26.96
N SER A 64 -32.89 9.99 -27.77
CA SER A 64 -32.61 10.19 -29.19
C SER A 64 -32.52 11.69 -29.46
N VAL A 65 -31.38 12.31 -29.15
CA VAL A 65 -31.07 13.56 -29.82
C VAL A 65 -30.86 13.17 -31.29
N THR A 66 -31.77 13.63 -32.16
CA THR A 66 -31.61 13.62 -33.62
C THR A 66 -30.19 14.07 -33.96
N ASP A 67 -29.60 13.57 -35.05
CA ASP A 67 -28.27 14.03 -35.48
C ASP A 67 -28.25 15.56 -35.44
N PRO A 68 -27.45 16.20 -34.55
CA PRO A 68 -27.48 17.64 -34.38
C PRO A 68 -27.11 18.35 -35.69
N LYS A 69 -26.49 17.65 -36.64
CA LYS A 69 -26.27 18.15 -38.00
C LYS A 69 -27.55 18.51 -38.75
N ALA A 70 -28.66 17.83 -38.47
CA ALA A 70 -29.95 18.13 -39.07
C ALA A 70 -30.55 19.45 -38.59
N THR A 71 -30.20 19.88 -37.37
CA THR A 71 -30.73 21.10 -36.73
C THR A 71 -29.75 22.27 -36.82
N PHE A 72 -28.45 22.01 -36.68
CA PHE A 72 -27.40 23.01 -36.53
C PHE A 72 -26.38 23.02 -37.68
N GLY A 73 -26.56 22.16 -38.70
CA GLY A 73 -25.72 22.10 -39.89
C GLY A 73 -24.47 21.23 -39.77
N THR A 74 -23.67 21.19 -40.84
CA THR A 74 -22.39 20.47 -40.86
C THR A 74 -21.48 21.00 -39.76
N GLY A 75 -20.85 20.13 -38.96
CA GLY A 75 -19.94 20.51 -37.86
C GLY A 75 -20.55 20.43 -36.45
N ALA A 76 -21.85 20.18 -36.33
CA ALA A 76 -22.49 19.92 -35.04
C ALA A 76 -22.41 18.43 -34.65
N TYR A 77 -21.96 18.14 -33.43
CA TYR A 77 -21.83 16.78 -32.89
C TYR A 77 -22.56 16.64 -31.57
N LYS A 78 -22.91 15.40 -31.19
CA LYS A 78 -23.43 15.10 -29.85
C LYS A 78 -22.33 15.33 -28.82
N GLY A 79 -22.64 15.94 -27.68
CA GLY A 79 -21.71 16.11 -26.57
C GLY A 79 -21.15 14.76 -26.11
N VAL A 80 -19.82 14.70 -25.99
CA VAL A 80 -19.07 13.46 -25.73
C VAL A 80 -19.43 12.88 -24.35
N ILE A 81 -19.32 13.70 -23.29
CA ILE A 81 -19.63 13.32 -21.91
C ILE A 81 -21.10 12.89 -21.73
N PRO A 82 -22.11 13.67 -22.19
CA PRO A 82 -23.50 13.21 -22.18
C PRO A 82 -23.70 11.87 -22.87
N GLN A 83 -23.05 11.66 -24.01
CA GLN A 83 -23.15 10.41 -24.75
C GLN A 83 -22.57 9.22 -23.99
N GLY A 84 -21.45 9.40 -23.27
CA GLY A 84 -20.90 8.38 -22.39
C GLY A 84 -21.88 7.92 -21.31
N PHE A 85 -22.60 8.86 -20.69
CA PHE A 85 -23.65 8.50 -19.73
C PHE A 85 -24.85 7.80 -20.37
N ARG A 86 -25.21 8.16 -21.62
CA ARG A 86 -26.26 7.47 -22.40
C ARG A 86 -25.87 6.02 -22.73
N TYR A 87 -24.57 5.75 -22.94
CA TYR A 87 -24.03 4.39 -23.11
C TYR A 87 -23.78 3.64 -21.79
N GLY A 88 -24.25 4.18 -20.67
CA GLY A 88 -24.27 3.49 -19.39
C GLY A 88 -22.98 3.62 -18.58
N LEU A 89 -22.12 4.61 -18.87
CA LEU A 89 -21.04 4.95 -17.95
C LEU A 89 -21.59 5.52 -16.64
N THR A 90 -20.87 5.23 -15.56
CA THR A 90 -21.11 5.72 -14.19
C THR A 90 -20.14 6.85 -13.88
N PHE A 91 -18.87 6.71 -14.28
CA PHE A 91 -17.86 7.76 -14.16
C PHE A 91 -17.19 8.07 -15.50
N GLN A 92 -16.74 9.31 -15.65
CA GLN A 92 -15.98 9.79 -16.80
C GLN A 92 -14.85 10.71 -16.32
N ALA A 93 -13.63 10.56 -16.83
CA ALA A 93 -12.61 11.61 -16.70
C ALA A 93 -12.49 12.33 -18.04
N ASN A 94 -12.70 13.65 -18.02
CA ASN A 94 -12.35 14.47 -19.17
C ASN A 94 -10.82 14.58 -19.21
N SER A 95 -10.24 14.24 -20.34
CA SER A 95 -8.83 14.46 -20.64
C SER A 95 -8.75 15.49 -21.76
N GLU A 96 -8.75 16.77 -21.42
CA GLU A 96 -8.58 17.81 -22.43
C GLU A 96 -7.29 17.57 -23.23
N HIS A 97 -7.35 17.75 -24.55
CA HIS A 97 -6.31 17.27 -25.46
C HIS A 97 -4.97 18.01 -25.27
N GLY A 98 -3.86 17.29 -25.51
CA GLY A 98 -2.50 17.82 -25.52
C GLY A 98 -2.13 18.64 -26.75
N GLY A 99 -2.93 18.58 -27.82
CA GLY A 99 -2.68 19.18 -29.13
C GLY A 99 -3.37 20.53 -29.40
N ASN A 100 -2.82 21.27 -30.38
CA ASN A 100 -3.18 22.62 -30.86
C ASN A 100 -4.16 23.43 -29.99
N ARG A 101 -3.57 24.28 -29.13
CA ARG A 101 -4.23 25.34 -28.36
C ARG A 101 -5.24 26.12 -29.22
N GLY A 102 -6.52 26.07 -28.88
CA GLY A 102 -7.57 26.76 -29.60
C GLY A 102 -7.53 28.28 -29.39
N SER A 103 -7.68 29.06 -30.45
CA SER A 103 -8.00 30.49 -30.33
C SER A 103 -9.45 30.75 -29.95
N HIS A 104 -10.27 29.70 -29.79
CA HIS A 104 -11.69 29.76 -29.52
C HIS A 104 -12.11 28.76 -28.43
N ASP A 105 -13.26 29.01 -27.82
CA ASP A 105 -13.94 28.07 -26.93
C ASP A 105 -14.71 26.96 -27.69
N ALA A 106 -15.30 26.04 -26.94
CA ALA A 106 -16.15 24.94 -27.42
C ALA A 106 -17.40 25.37 -28.21
N PHE A 107 -17.71 26.67 -28.20
CA PHE A 107 -18.85 27.29 -28.86
C PHE A 107 -18.43 28.03 -30.13
N GLY A 108 -17.15 27.90 -30.51
CA GLY A 108 -16.57 28.55 -31.69
C GLY A 108 -16.37 30.05 -31.53
N ARG A 109 -16.30 30.56 -30.29
CA ARG A 109 -16.09 31.99 -29.99
C ARG A 109 -14.64 32.26 -29.68
N PHE A 110 -14.04 33.26 -30.32
CA PHE A 110 -12.66 33.63 -30.01
C PHE A 110 -12.51 34.13 -28.58
N TRP A 111 -11.42 33.78 -27.89
CA TRP A 111 -11.17 34.21 -26.51
C TRP A 111 -11.04 35.73 -26.37
N ASP A 112 -10.73 36.45 -27.44
CA ASP A 112 -10.64 37.91 -27.48
C ASP A 112 -11.91 38.60 -28.01
N ASP A 113 -13.01 37.86 -28.19
CA ASP A 113 -14.28 38.41 -28.66
C ASP A 113 -15.02 39.18 -27.54
N THR A 114 -14.95 40.51 -27.62
CA THR A 114 -15.56 41.42 -26.64
C THR A 114 -17.08 41.42 -26.64
N ASN A 115 -17.74 40.83 -27.64
CA ASN A 115 -19.20 40.69 -27.63
C ASN A 115 -19.67 39.58 -26.67
N PHE A 116 -18.81 38.61 -26.38
CA PHE A 116 -19.13 37.46 -25.53
C PHE A 116 -18.37 37.47 -24.21
N TYR A 117 -17.12 37.94 -24.19
CA TYR A 117 -16.32 38.03 -22.99
C TYR A 117 -16.13 39.49 -22.60
N ALA A 118 -16.62 39.85 -21.41
CA ALA A 118 -16.36 41.16 -20.84
C ALA A 118 -14.87 41.29 -20.49
N ALA A 119 -14.33 42.50 -20.67
CA ALA A 119 -12.95 42.79 -20.28
C ALA A 119 -12.72 42.43 -18.79
N PRO A 120 -11.65 41.68 -18.46
CA PRO A 120 -11.41 41.24 -17.09
C PRO A 120 -11.16 42.42 -16.14
N PRO A 121 -11.65 42.37 -14.89
CA PRO A 121 -11.29 43.33 -13.86
C PRO A 121 -9.78 43.39 -13.63
N ALA A 122 -9.25 44.54 -13.23
CA ALA A 122 -7.81 44.73 -12.96
C ALA A 122 -7.25 43.79 -11.85
N SER A 123 -8.13 43.16 -11.07
CA SER A 123 -7.79 42.17 -10.02
C SER A 123 -7.73 40.72 -10.51
N THR A 124 -8.00 40.46 -11.80
CA THR A 124 -7.97 39.12 -12.41
C THR A 124 -6.81 38.99 -13.40
N ILE A 125 -6.38 37.76 -13.70
CA ILE A 125 -5.32 37.52 -14.68
C ILE A 125 -5.91 37.72 -16.09
N PRO A 126 -5.27 38.47 -17.00
CA PRO A 126 -5.75 38.66 -18.36
C PRO A 126 -5.66 37.36 -19.17
N LEU A 127 -6.29 37.34 -20.35
CA LEU A 127 -6.03 36.29 -21.34
C LEU A 127 -4.53 36.28 -21.70
N LEU A 128 -3.83 35.17 -21.45
CA LEU A 128 -2.42 34.99 -21.79
C LEU A 128 -2.29 33.92 -22.88
N GLY A 129 -1.21 34.01 -23.66
CA GLY A 129 -0.89 33.04 -24.70
C GLY A 129 -0.24 33.65 -25.94
N THR A 130 -0.16 32.86 -26.99
CA THR A 130 0.36 33.30 -28.28
C THR A 130 -0.74 33.82 -29.18
N VAL A 131 -0.42 34.66 -30.16
CA VAL A 131 -1.37 35.08 -31.19
C VAL A 131 -1.29 34.10 -32.37
N ALA A 132 -2.42 33.56 -32.82
CA ALA A 132 -2.52 32.72 -34.00
C ALA A 132 -3.27 33.45 -35.13
N ASN A 133 -2.83 33.26 -36.38
CA ASN A 133 -3.50 33.82 -37.55
C ASN A 133 -4.50 32.81 -38.12
N TYR A 134 -5.74 33.22 -38.25
CA TYR A 134 -6.85 32.39 -38.72
C TYR A 134 -7.33 32.87 -40.08
N SER A 135 -7.22 32.01 -41.11
CA SER A 135 -7.42 32.38 -42.51
C SER A 135 -8.89 32.38 -42.97
N SER A 136 -9.84 31.93 -42.15
CA SER A 136 -11.26 31.82 -42.50
C SER A 136 -12.16 32.21 -41.33
N ALA A 137 -13.20 33.03 -41.58
CA ALA A 137 -14.28 33.25 -40.62
C ALA A 137 -14.95 31.92 -40.22
N CYS A 138 -15.37 31.80 -38.96
CA CYS A 138 -16.04 30.63 -38.37
C CYS A 138 -17.22 30.23 -39.25
N SER A 139 -17.17 29.06 -39.87
CA SER A 139 -18.22 28.58 -40.76
C SER A 139 -19.46 28.03 -40.04
N TYR A 140 -19.47 28.04 -38.71
CA TYR A 140 -20.40 27.24 -37.89
C TYR A 140 -21.36 28.05 -37.00
N LEU A 141 -21.25 29.38 -36.98
CA LEU A 141 -22.17 30.22 -36.20
C LEU A 141 -23.40 30.59 -37.04
N THR A 142 -24.58 30.52 -36.43
CA THR A 142 -25.82 31.06 -36.97
C THR A 142 -25.62 32.55 -37.33
N THR A 143 -26.45 33.06 -38.24
CA THR A 143 -26.33 34.36 -38.95
C THR A 143 -26.21 35.64 -38.10
N ASP A 144 -26.05 35.53 -36.79
CA ASP A 144 -26.13 36.62 -35.81
C ASP A 144 -24.81 36.86 -35.02
N ALA A 145 -23.67 36.28 -35.43
CA ALA A 145 -22.35 36.52 -34.81
C ALA A 145 -21.46 37.45 -35.67
N PRO A 146 -21.53 38.78 -35.51
CA PRO A 146 -20.81 39.74 -36.35
C PRO A 146 -19.28 39.82 -36.11
N SER A 147 -18.72 39.07 -35.16
CA SER A 147 -17.31 39.19 -34.71
C SER A 147 -16.34 38.12 -35.22
N CYS A 148 -16.80 37.06 -35.91
CA CYS A 148 -15.87 36.06 -36.42
C CYS A 148 -15.24 36.47 -37.77
N ALA A 149 -14.27 37.37 -37.72
CA ALA A 149 -13.46 37.78 -38.86
C ALA A 149 -12.18 36.94 -38.95
N ALA A 150 -11.69 36.65 -40.17
CA ALA A 150 -10.34 36.12 -40.36
C ALA A 150 -9.31 37.14 -39.84
N GLY A 151 -8.31 36.70 -39.09
CA GLY A 151 -7.41 37.62 -38.39
C GLY A 151 -6.48 36.98 -37.38
N ASN A 152 -5.75 37.84 -36.68
CA ASN A 152 -4.88 37.45 -35.57
C ASN A 152 -5.70 37.41 -34.29
N HIS A 153 -5.76 36.25 -33.64
CA HIS A 153 -6.51 36.06 -32.39
C HIS A 153 -5.63 35.50 -31.29
N GLN A 154 -5.93 35.92 -30.07
CA GLN A 154 -5.24 35.45 -28.87
C GLN A 154 -5.64 34.01 -28.55
N VAL A 155 -4.65 33.14 -28.42
CA VAL A 155 -4.80 31.75 -27.96
C VAL A 155 -4.68 31.73 -26.43
N MET A 156 -5.54 30.99 -25.74
CA MET A 156 -5.43 30.78 -24.29
C MET A 156 -4.38 29.69 -23.99
N TRP A 157 -3.58 29.85 -22.93
CA TRP A 157 -2.76 28.73 -22.44
C TRP A 157 -3.64 27.64 -21.84
N ARG A 158 -3.29 26.36 -22.09
CA ARG A 158 -4.10 25.22 -21.61
C ARG A 158 -4.25 25.19 -20.09
N TRP A 159 -3.20 25.49 -19.31
CA TRP A 159 -3.34 25.59 -17.85
C TRP A 159 -4.41 26.62 -17.41
N GLN A 160 -4.70 27.67 -18.20
CA GLN A 160 -5.77 28.62 -17.87
C GLN A 160 -7.15 28.01 -18.08
N GLU A 161 -7.32 27.17 -19.10
CA GLU A 161 -8.58 26.46 -19.39
C GLU A 161 -8.90 25.39 -18.33
N LEU A 162 -7.89 24.92 -17.61
CA LEU A 162 -8.02 23.88 -16.58
C LEU A 162 -8.42 24.41 -15.19
N ILE A 163 -8.50 25.72 -14.99
CA ILE A 163 -8.88 26.37 -13.72
C ILE A 163 -10.20 27.12 -13.92
N ALA A 164 -11.00 27.25 -12.86
CA ALA A 164 -12.24 28.04 -12.89
C ALA A 164 -12.04 29.45 -13.49
N GLY A 165 -12.87 29.80 -14.46
CA GLY A 165 -12.79 31.03 -15.26
C GLY A 165 -13.00 32.31 -14.46
N SER A 166 -13.67 32.22 -13.32
CA SER A 166 -13.73 33.30 -12.32
C SER A 166 -12.35 33.82 -11.86
N THR A 167 -11.28 33.04 -12.06
CA THR A 167 -9.89 33.43 -11.83
C THR A 167 -9.37 34.43 -12.87
N PHE A 168 -9.92 34.39 -14.09
CA PHE A 168 -9.48 35.14 -15.27
C PHE A 168 -10.53 36.12 -15.81
N GLY A 169 -11.73 36.18 -15.23
CA GLY A 169 -12.80 37.09 -15.65
C GLY A 169 -14.11 36.37 -15.95
N SER A 170 -14.73 36.68 -17.09
CA SER A 170 -16.02 36.11 -17.55
C SER A 170 -15.86 34.97 -18.55
N TYR A 171 -14.66 34.41 -18.69
CA TYR A 171 -14.38 33.28 -19.57
C TYR A 171 -15.05 32.00 -19.05
N MET A 172 -15.61 31.21 -19.95
CA MET A 172 -16.07 29.86 -19.66
C MET A 172 -14.94 28.90 -20.01
N THR A 173 -14.24 28.41 -18.99
CA THR A 173 -13.12 27.47 -19.14
C THR A 173 -13.60 26.03 -19.25
N ALA A 174 -12.72 25.10 -19.61
CA ALA A 174 -13.02 23.67 -19.60
C ALA A 174 -13.43 23.20 -18.20
N PHE A 175 -12.80 23.75 -17.14
CA PHE A 175 -13.19 23.47 -15.77
C PHE A 175 -14.61 23.96 -15.42
N ASP A 176 -14.99 25.15 -15.87
CA ASP A 176 -16.35 25.67 -15.64
C ASP A 176 -17.40 24.81 -16.35
N TRP A 177 -17.11 24.40 -17.59
CA TRP A 177 -17.95 23.47 -18.34
C TRP A 177 -18.12 22.14 -17.62
N LEU A 178 -17.03 21.55 -17.14
CA LEU A 178 -17.07 20.34 -16.32
C LEU A 178 -17.93 20.51 -15.07
N THR A 179 -17.85 21.68 -14.44
CA THR A 179 -18.65 22.02 -13.25
C THR A 179 -20.14 22.14 -13.60
N THR A 180 -20.48 22.73 -14.75
CA THR A 180 -21.86 22.75 -15.25
C THR A 180 -22.38 21.34 -15.50
N LEU A 181 -21.58 20.47 -16.12
CA LEU A 181 -21.96 19.08 -16.36
C LEU A 181 -22.16 18.29 -15.06
N ARG A 182 -21.34 18.52 -14.03
CA ARG A 182 -21.55 17.94 -12.69
C ARG A 182 -22.87 18.38 -12.07
N GLY A 183 -23.33 19.61 -12.33
CA GLY A 183 -24.65 20.08 -11.90
C GLY A 183 -25.80 19.33 -12.58
N GLN A 184 -25.64 18.98 -13.87
CA GLN A 184 -26.66 18.29 -14.67
C GLN A 184 -26.64 16.76 -14.48
N TYR A 185 -25.46 16.21 -14.23
CA TYR A 185 -25.21 14.80 -13.92
C TYR A 185 -24.61 14.70 -12.50
N PRO A 186 -25.40 14.99 -11.46
CA PRO A 186 -24.88 15.05 -10.10
C PRO A 186 -24.49 13.68 -9.55
N GLU A 187 -23.52 13.66 -8.65
CA GLU A 187 -23.07 12.47 -7.91
C GLU A 187 -24.23 11.80 -7.15
N ALA A 188 -25.21 12.59 -6.70
CA ALA A 188 -26.45 12.09 -6.09
C ALA A 188 -27.25 11.14 -7.00
N ASN A 189 -27.08 11.25 -8.33
CA ASN A 189 -27.67 10.36 -9.33
C ASN A 189 -26.70 9.24 -9.77
N GLY A 190 -25.59 9.05 -9.06
CA GLY A 190 -24.56 8.06 -9.39
C GLY A 190 -23.76 8.39 -10.64
N LYS A 191 -23.64 9.67 -11.00
CA LYS A 191 -22.85 10.14 -12.15
C LYS A 191 -21.66 10.95 -11.67
N TYR A 192 -20.46 10.56 -12.12
CA TYR A 192 -19.22 11.13 -11.61
C TYR A 192 -18.37 11.66 -12.75
N LEU A 193 -17.94 12.92 -12.64
CA LEU A 193 -17.07 13.56 -13.62
C LEU A 193 -15.77 14.02 -12.97
N LEU A 194 -14.67 13.41 -13.39
CA LEU A 194 -13.33 13.71 -12.90
C LEU A 194 -12.68 14.73 -13.84
N THR A 195 -11.90 15.65 -13.25
CA THR A 195 -11.10 16.63 -14.00
C THR A 195 -9.74 16.03 -14.33
N GLY A 196 -9.37 16.02 -15.60
CA GLY A 196 -8.07 15.58 -16.08
C GLY A 196 -7.68 16.28 -17.38
N MET A 197 -6.56 15.82 -17.93
CA MET A 197 -5.96 16.25 -19.19
C MET A 197 -5.12 15.11 -19.76
N GLU A 198 -4.92 15.13 -21.07
CA GLU A 198 -3.94 14.28 -21.71
C GLU A 198 -2.55 14.94 -21.66
N TRP A 199 -1.66 14.34 -20.88
CA TRP A 199 -0.32 14.85 -20.67
C TRP A 199 0.58 14.50 -21.83
N ASN A 200 1.18 15.52 -22.46
CA ASN A 200 2.31 15.33 -23.36
C ASN A 200 3.52 14.99 -22.49
N VAL A 201 3.69 13.71 -22.19
CA VAL A 201 4.71 13.25 -21.24
C VAL A 201 6.11 13.50 -21.81
N PRO A 202 7.00 14.22 -21.10
CA PRO A 202 8.36 14.43 -21.57
C PRO A 202 9.09 13.12 -21.86
N GLY A 203 9.51 12.94 -23.12
CA GLY A 203 10.23 11.75 -23.57
C GLY A 203 9.36 10.52 -23.83
N HIS A 204 8.03 10.62 -23.67
CA HIS A 204 7.10 9.53 -23.88
C HIS A 204 5.85 9.96 -24.66
N GLU A 205 5.05 8.96 -24.99
CA GLU A 205 3.70 9.05 -25.54
C GLU A 205 2.73 9.52 -24.44
N HIS A 206 1.51 9.91 -24.78
CA HIS A 206 0.66 10.63 -23.83
C HIS A 206 0.18 9.80 -22.62
N ALA A 207 -0.34 10.49 -21.60
CA ALA A 207 -0.94 9.86 -20.42
C ALA A 207 -2.20 10.60 -19.95
N SER A 208 -3.25 9.86 -19.64
CA SER A 208 -4.39 10.39 -18.88
C SER A 208 -3.91 10.79 -17.48
N THR A 209 -3.99 12.08 -17.19
CA THR A 209 -3.53 12.68 -15.93
C THR A 209 -4.64 13.50 -15.33
N GLY A 210 -4.85 13.43 -14.02
CA GLY A 210 -5.86 14.26 -13.40
C GLY A 210 -5.68 14.47 -11.91
N CYS A 211 -6.51 15.35 -11.37
CA CYS A 211 -6.46 15.76 -9.98
C CYS A 211 -7.85 16.07 -9.44
N LEU A 212 -8.18 15.48 -8.29
CA LEU A 212 -9.45 15.72 -7.60
C LEU A 212 -9.35 16.97 -6.73
N GLU A 213 -9.62 18.13 -7.32
CA GLU A 213 -9.73 19.42 -6.62
C GLU A 213 -10.89 20.28 -7.14
N ASN A 214 -11.45 21.10 -6.26
CA ASN A 214 -12.66 21.89 -6.52
C ASN A 214 -12.46 23.11 -7.42
N ASN A 215 -11.21 23.47 -7.77
CA ASN A 215 -10.90 24.66 -8.56
C ASN A 215 -10.00 24.42 -9.77
N GLY A 216 -9.52 23.18 -9.97
CA GLY A 216 -8.64 22.82 -11.09
C GLY A 216 -7.19 23.30 -10.98
N LYS A 217 -6.80 23.98 -9.90
CA LYS A 217 -5.44 24.54 -9.75
C LYS A 217 -4.35 23.48 -9.77
N CYS A 218 -4.55 22.35 -9.09
CA CYS A 218 -3.58 21.25 -9.08
C CYS A 218 -3.26 20.73 -10.49
N ILE A 219 -4.27 20.43 -11.31
CA ILE A 219 -4.03 19.88 -12.64
C ILE A 219 -3.43 20.93 -13.59
N ALA A 220 -3.83 22.18 -13.45
CA ALA A 220 -3.27 23.29 -14.20
C ALA A 220 -1.80 23.60 -13.82
N GLU A 221 -1.45 23.51 -12.54
CA GLU A 221 -0.06 23.66 -12.09
C GLU A 221 0.81 22.54 -12.66
N PHE A 222 0.30 21.30 -12.63
CA PHE A 222 0.98 20.16 -13.21
C PHE A 222 1.24 20.36 -14.71
N GLU A 223 0.21 20.75 -15.45
CA GLU A 223 0.28 21.06 -16.88
C GLU A 223 1.36 22.12 -17.16
N TYR A 224 1.24 23.27 -16.49
CA TYR A 224 2.16 24.40 -16.63
C TYR A 224 3.62 24.00 -16.39
N ARG A 225 3.89 23.16 -15.39
CA ARG A 225 5.26 22.80 -14.99
C ARG A 225 5.87 21.70 -15.85
N PHE A 226 5.08 20.67 -16.16
CA PHE A 226 5.61 19.37 -16.57
C PHE A 226 5.20 18.93 -17.96
N ASP A 227 4.22 19.58 -18.59
CA ASP A 227 3.89 19.27 -19.99
C ASP A 227 5.08 19.54 -20.91
N GLN A 228 5.29 18.63 -21.88
CA GLN A 228 6.39 18.75 -22.83
C GLN A 228 6.20 19.94 -23.77
N THR A 229 4.94 20.24 -24.13
CA THR A 229 4.55 21.23 -25.14
C THR A 229 4.21 22.59 -24.56
N ASP A 230 4.13 22.72 -23.24
CA ASP A 230 3.94 24.02 -22.61
C ASP A 230 5.24 24.86 -22.73
N THR A 231 5.13 25.98 -23.45
CA THR A 231 6.19 26.94 -23.71
C THR A 231 6.02 28.27 -22.97
N ASP A 232 5.04 28.38 -22.07
CA ASP A 232 4.76 29.58 -21.29
C ASP A 232 5.91 29.86 -20.32
N ALA A 233 6.64 30.95 -20.55
CA ALA A 233 7.72 31.40 -19.66
C ALA A 233 7.27 32.47 -18.65
N ALA A 234 6.01 32.91 -18.71
CA ALA A 234 5.49 34.08 -18.00
C ALA A 234 4.47 33.76 -16.89
N GLY A 235 3.68 32.68 -17.04
CA GLY A 235 2.39 32.44 -16.36
C GLY A 235 2.28 32.61 -14.83
N ALA A 236 3.38 32.55 -14.07
CA ALA A 236 3.34 32.62 -12.61
C ALA A 236 4.10 33.79 -11.96
N THR A 237 4.86 34.58 -12.72
CA THR A 237 5.75 35.62 -12.15
C THR A 237 5.21 37.04 -12.24
N SER A 238 4.04 37.23 -12.87
CA SER A 238 3.42 38.56 -12.97
C SER A 238 2.84 39.03 -11.64
N THR A 239 2.81 40.33 -11.40
CA THR A 239 2.17 40.89 -10.18
C THR A 239 0.68 40.52 -10.10
N GLN A 240 0.01 40.35 -11.24
CA GLN A 240 -1.41 39.99 -11.33
C GLN A 240 -1.65 38.51 -10.99
N SER A 241 -0.80 37.58 -11.44
CA SER A 241 -0.90 36.16 -11.07
C SER A 241 -0.74 35.96 -9.55
N ILE A 242 0.19 36.67 -8.93
CA ILE A 242 0.37 36.66 -7.47
C ILE A 242 -0.88 37.19 -6.75
N ALA A 243 -1.46 38.30 -7.24
CA ALA A 243 -2.68 38.87 -6.67
C ALA A 243 -3.91 37.95 -6.80
N ALA A 244 -3.97 37.14 -7.85
CA ALA A 244 -5.01 36.12 -8.05
C ALA A 244 -4.72 34.78 -7.33
N GLY A 245 -3.64 34.71 -6.55
CA GLY A 245 -3.27 33.50 -5.80
C GLY A 245 -2.75 32.35 -6.68
N ILE A 246 -2.09 32.68 -7.80
CA ILE A 246 -1.31 31.77 -8.66
C ILE A 246 0.17 32.16 -8.51
N ASN A 247 0.91 31.39 -7.72
CA ASN A 247 2.35 31.63 -7.45
C ASN A 247 3.16 30.34 -7.62
N TRP A 248 3.15 29.80 -8.84
CA TRP A 248 3.82 28.55 -9.19
C TRP A 248 5.27 28.78 -9.60
N THR A 249 6.18 28.63 -8.65
CA THR A 249 7.63 28.83 -8.88
C THR A 249 8.34 27.53 -9.21
N GLY A 250 9.35 27.56 -10.08
CA GLY A 250 10.19 26.39 -10.38
C GLY A 250 9.83 25.60 -11.65
N LYS A 251 9.14 26.22 -12.61
CA LYS A 251 9.03 25.68 -13.97
C LYS A 251 10.40 25.63 -14.64
N ILE A 252 10.71 24.50 -15.28
CA ILE A 252 11.87 24.33 -16.15
C ILE A 252 11.34 24.03 -17.55
N GLN A 253 11.63 24.93 -18.50
CA GLN A 253 11.25 24.75 -19.90
C GLN A 253 11.83 23.46 -20.45
N THR A 254 11.07 22.74 -21.28
CA THR A 254 11.55 21.48 -21.90
C THR A 254 12.85 21.70 -22.66
N SER A 255 13.00 22.81 -23.38
CA SER A 255 14.21 23.19 -24.11
C SER A 255 15.42 23.53 -23.22
N ALA A 256 15.18 23.86 -21.96
CA ALA A 256 16.21 24.16 -20.96
C ALA A 256 16.40 23.02 -19.95
N TYR A 257 15.66 21.92 -20.08
CA TYR A 257 15.74 20.80 -19.16
C TYR A 257 17.02 20.02 -19.42
N VAL A 258 17.97 20.16 -18.51
CA VAL A 258 19.18 19.34 -18.47
C VAL A 258 18.95 18.30 -17.39
N ALA A 259 19.03 17.02 -17.76
CA ALA A 259 19.00 15.94 -16.78
C ALA A 259 20.05 16.22 -15.69
N PRO A 260 19.73 16.05 -14.40
CA PRO A 260 20.67 16.35 -13.32
C PRO A 260 22.00 15.60 -13.53
N THR A 261 23.13 16.23 -13.20
CA THR A 261 24.53 15.79 -13.44
C THR A 261 24.97 14.50 -12.72
N TYR A 262 24.04 13.64 -12.32
CA TYR A 262 24.30 12.25 -11.97
C TYR A 262 24.61 11.45 -13.26
N PRO A 263 25.27 10.26 -13.20
CA PRO A 263 25.54 9.49 -14.42
C PRO A 263 24.24 9.34 -15.20
N ASP A 264 24.28 9.68 -16.51
CA ASP A 264 23.12 9.66 -17.40
C ASP A 264 22.53 8.24 -17.45
N TYR A 265 21.57 8.01 -16.55
CA TYR A 265 20.92 6.73 -16.36
C TYR A 265 20.04 6.41 -17.57
N SER A 266 19.50 7.44 -18.23
CA SER A 266 18.63 7.30 -19.38
C SER A 266 19.37 6.62 -20.51
N ALA A 267 20.63 7.00 -20.77
CA ALA A 267 21.46 6.35 -21.78
C ALA A 267 21.72 4.86 -21.47
N THR A 268 22.00 4.51 -20.22
CA THR A 268 22.31 3.10 -19.84
C THR A 268 21.07 2.20 -19.91
N LEU A 269 19.89 2.76 -19.64
CA LEU A 269 18.63 2.02 -19.72
C LEU A 269 17.94 2.14 -21.08
N GLY A 270 18.53 2.87 -22.03
CA GLY A 270 17.98 3.08 -23.36
C GLY A 270 16.73 3.96 -23.37
N LEU A 271 16.59 4.89 -22.43
CA LEU A 271 15.51 5.85 -22.32
C LEU A 271 15.90 7.20 -22.95
N LYS A 272 14.90 7.99 -23.35
CA LYS A 272 15.12 9.38 -23.78
C LYS A 272 15.57 10.25 -22.60
N PRO A 273 16.48 11.22 -22.80
CA PRO A 273 16.89 12.15 -21.73
C PRO A 273 15.73 12.91 -21.08
N LEU A 274 14.69 13.22 -21.85
CA LEU A 274 13.50 13.92 -21.34
C LEU A 274 12.67 13.10 -20.33
N HIS A 275 12.88 11.78 -20.24
CA HIS A 275 12.23 10.94 -19.23
C HIS A 275 12.41 11.48 -17.81
N GLU A 276 13.57 12.08 -17.50
CA GLU A 276 13.83 12.68 -16.20
C GLU A 276 12.87 13.82 -15.85
N LYS A 277 12.39 14.58 -16.85
CA LYS A 277 11.36 15.60 -16.62
C LYS A 277 10.01 14.96 -16.29
N ALA A 278 9.68 13.81 -16.88
CA ALA A 278 8.49 13.05 -16.52
C ALA A 278 8.58 12.51 -15.08
N ILE A 279 9.75 12.01 -14.67
CA ILE A 279 10.02 11.59 -13.28
C ILE A 279 9.89 12.77 -12.30
N ALA A 280 10.37 13.96 -12.68
CA ALA A 280 10.18 15.17 -11.87
C ALA A 280 8.69 15.53 -11.68
N GLY A 281 7.88 15.39 -12.73
CA GLY A 281 6.42 15.57 -12.65
C GLY A 281 5.76 14.57 -11.71
N LEU A 282 6.09 13.28 -11.83
CA LEU A 282 5.58 12.23 -10.94
C LEU A 282 5.98 12.45 -9.48
N LYS A 283 7.23 12.87 -9.24
CA LYS A 283 7.71 13.22 -7.90
C LYS A 283 6.92 14.38 -7.32
N TRP A 284 6.71 15.45 -8.10
CA TRP A 284 5.89 16.57 -7.65
C TRP A 284 4.45 16.14 -7.34
N ALA A 285 3.83 15.32 -8.19
CA ALA A 285 2.47 14.83 -7.95
C ALA A 285 2.40 13.97 -6.67
N ASN A 286 3.40 13.13 -6.42
CA ASN A 286 3.50 12.32 -5.21
C ASN A 286 3.71 13.18 -3.95
N ASP A 287 4.56 14.20 -4.02
CA ASP A 287 4.90 15.04 -2.86
C ASP A 287 3.76 16.00 -2.48
N ASN A 288 2.96 16.45 -3.46
CA ASN A 288 1.91 17.46 -3.25
C ASN A 288 0.49 16.88 -3.22
N HIS A 289 0.23 15.80 -3.98
CA HIS A 289 -1.10 15.24 -4.19
C HIS A 289 -1.12 13.70 -4.17
N PRO A 290 -0.52 13.04 -3.16
CA PRO A 290 -0.27 11.59 -3.14
C PRO A 290 -1.53 10.73 -3.26
N THR A 291 -2.70 11.28 -2.90
CA THR A 291 -3.98 10.59 -2.84
C THR A 291 -5.03 11.16 -3.81
N THR A 292 -4.83 12.33 -4.39
CA THR A 292 -5.85 12.99 -5.24
C THR A 292 -5.47 13.05 -6.72
N MET A 293 -4.22 12.73 -7.09
CA MET A 293 -3.76 12.68 -8.48
C MET A 293 -3.55 11.27 -9.03
N TRP A 294 -3.58 11.15 -10.35
CA TRP A 294 -3.16 9.96 -11.10
C TRP A 294 -2.43 10.35 -12.38
N VAL A 295 -1.57 9.45 -12.84
CA VAL A 295 -0.96 9.45 -14.18
C VAL A 295 -1.07 8.03 -14.73
N ASN A 296 -1.80 7.87 -15.81
CA ASN A 296 -2.11 6.60 -16.44
C ASN A 296 -1.76 6.67 -17.93
N PRO A 297 -0.60 6.14 -18.37
CA PRO A 297 -0.19 6.18 -19.77
C PRO A 297 -1.22 5.62 -20.74
N GLY A 298 -1.49 6.39 -21.79
CA GLY A 298 -2.33 5.99 -22.92
C GLY A 298 -1.48 5.44 -24.06
N HIS A 299 -2.11 4.65 -24.93
CA HIS A 299 -1.56 4.19 -26.23
C HIS A 299 -0.05 3.85 -26.19
N ILE A 300 0.34 3.12 -25.15
CA ILE A 300 1.73 2.97 -24.67
C ILE A 300 2.73 2.35 -25.67
N GLU A 301 2.23 1.64 -26.68
CA GLU A 301 3.02 1.05 -27.75
C GLU A 301 3.03 1.88 -29.05
N ARG A 302 2.19 2.91 -29.17
CA ARG A 302 1.92 3.63 -30.43
C ARG A 302 3.19 4.26 -31.00
N ALA A 303 3.92 5.01 -30.19
CA ALA A 303 5.16 5.68 -30.57
C ALA A 303 6.44 4.83 -30.39
N GLY A 304 6.34 3.50 -30.43
CA GLY A 304 7.50 2.59 -30.37
C GLY A 304 7.63 1.86 -29.03
N CYS A 305 8.80 1.25 -28.76
CA CYS A 305 9.01 0.39 -27.58
C CYS A 305 9.67 1.12 -26.39
N GLY A 306 9.74 2.45 -26.43
CA GLY A 306 10.36 3.29 -25.41
C GLY A 306 11.88 3.24 -25.42
N THR A 307 12.45 3.20 -26.62
CA THR A 307 13.90 3.30 -26.83
C THR A 307 14.36 4.75 -26.87
N ALA A 308 15.68 5.00 -26.83
CA ALA A 308 16.22 6.35 -26.95
C ALA A 308 15.86 7.06 -28.27
N SER A 309 15.44 6.30 -29.29
CA SER A 309 15.04 6.83 -30.60
C SER A 309 13.54 7.09 -30.76
N ASP A 310 12.70 6.60 -29.85
CA ASP A 310 11.24 6.63 -29.99
C ASP A 310 10.57 7.15 -28.71
N SER A 311 9.27 7.41 -28.74
CA SER A 311 8.55 7.97 -27.58
C SER A 311 7.65 6.93 -26.91
N GLY A 312 7.83 5.63 -27.16
CA GLY A 312 7.03 4.62 -26.48
C GLY A 312 7.32 4.53 -24.98
N TYR A 313 6.61 3.63 -24.30
CA TYR A 313 6.91 3.26 -22.92
C TYR A 313 7.66 1.94 -22.90
N SER A 314 8.88 1.90 -22.35
CA SER A 314 9.61 0.65 -22.11
C SER A 314 9.29 0.10 -20.71
N ILE A 315 9.64 -1.17 -20.46
CA ILE A 315 9.51 -1.72 -19.11
C ILE A 315 10.37 -0.97 -18.10
N ALA A 316 11.56 -0.48 -18.48
CA ALA A 316 12.39 0.36 -17.62
C ALA A 316 11.69 1.66 -17.26
N ALA A 317 11.09 2.37 -18.23
CA ALA A 317 10.35 3.60 -17.96
C ALA A 317 9.19 3.35 -16.98
N MET A 318 8.38 2.32 -17.22
CA MET A 318 7.25 1.98 -16.35
C MET A 318 7.70 1.58 -14.93
N ARG A 319 8.80 0.82 -14.81
CA ARG A 319 9.37 0.47 -13.50
C ARG A 319 9.87 1.71 -12.76
N ASP A 320 10.50 2.67 -13.44
CA ASP A 320 11.02 3.89 -12.82
C ASP A 320 9.91 4.84 -12.38
N MET A 321 8.90 5.02 -13.23
CA MET A 321 7.70 5.80 -12.93
C MET A 321 6.95 5.23 -11.71
N ASN A 322 6.73 3.92 -11.67
CA ASN A 322 6.08 3.27 -10.52
C ASN A 322 6.97 3.26 -9.27
N ASN A 323 8.29 3.12 -9.40
CA ASN A 323 9.19 3.25 -8.25
C ASN A 323 9.15 4.67 -7.66
N THR A 324 8.99 5.69 -8.51
CA THR A 324 8.96 7.10 -8.10
C THR A 324 7.67 7.46 -7.38
N ALA A 325 6.53 7.06 -7.92
CA ALA A 325 5.22 7.48 -7.42
C ALA A 325 4.17 6.36 -7.56
N PRO A 326 4.24 5.28 -6.77
CA PRO A 326 3.38 4.10 -6.96
C PRO A 326 1.88 4.37 -6.71
N SER A 327 1.51 5.41 -5.95
CA SER A 327 0.11 5.82 -5.77
C SER A 327 -0.40 6.73 -6.89
N ILE A 328 0.49 7.30 -7.71
CA ILE A 328 0.15 8.16 -8.84
C ILE A 328 0.18 7.36 -10.14
N PHE A 329 1.24 6.57 -10.35
CA PHE A 329 1.45 5.68 -11.48
C PHE A 329 1.13 4.23 -11.08
N PHE A 330 -0.13 3.84 -11.25
CA PHE A 330 -0.65 2.54 -10.83
C PHE A 330 -1.33 1.75 -11.97
N GLY A 331 -1.23 2.22 -13.21
CA GLY A 331 -1.75 1.49 -14.35
C GLY A 331 -1.33 2.08 -15.69
N PHE A 332 -1.90 1.52 -16.75
CA PHE A 332 -1.82 2.02 -18.13
C PHE A 332 -3.03 1.52 -18.94
N GLU A 333 -3.25 2.11 -20.10
CA GLU A 333 -4.26 1.68 -21.08
C GLU A 333 -3.70 0.56 -21.97
N GLY A 334 -3.83 -0.69 -21.52
CA GLY A 334 -3.36 -1.85 -22.29
C GLY A 334 -4.34 -2.27 -23.38
N MET A 335 -5.56 -1.73 -23.35
CA MET A 335 -6.51 -1.80 -24.45
C MET A 335 -6.70 -0.36 -24.95
N PRO A 336 -6.01 0.04 -26.03
CA PRO A 336 -6.00 1.43 -26.48
C PRO A 336 -7.39 1.87 -26.99
N GLY A 337 -7.63 3.18 -27.03
CA GLY A 337 -8.78 3.79 -27.71
C GLY A 337 -8.74 3.62 -29.23
N HIS A 338 -9.37 4.50 -30.02
CA HIS A 338 -9.31 4.46 -31.49
C HIS A 338 -9.63 3.09 -32.13
N GLN A 339 -10.51 2.30 -31.52
CA GLN A 339 -10.79 0.92 -31.95
C GLN A 339 -11.50 0.84 -33.31
N LYS A 340 -12.03 1.95 -33.81
CA LYS A 340 -12.69 2.07 -35.10
C LYS A 340 -11.71 2.47 -36.23
N ALA A 341 -10.53 3.00 -35.90
CA ALA A 341 -9.51 3.39 -36.87
C ALA A 341 -9.04 2.20 -37.75
N SER A 342 -8.63 2.51 -38.98
CA SER A 342 -8.14 1.50 -39.95
C SER A 342 -6.88 0.78 -39.46
N ASN A 343 -5.96 1.52 -38.83
CA ASN A 343 -4.97 0.96 -37.92
C ASN A 343 -5.66 0.86 -36.55
N ARG A 344 -6.17 -0.32 -36.20
CA ARG A 344 -6.96 -0.49 -34.97
C ARG A 344 -6.16 -0.07 -33.73
N GLY A 345 -6.70 0.89 -32.98
CA GLY A 345 -6.02 1.49 -31.83
C GLY A 345 -4.90 2.46 -32.19
N GLU A 346 -4.87 2.94 -33.43
CA GLU A 346 -3.76 3.68 -34.05
C GLU A 346 -2.39 3.00 -33.96
N ILE A 347 -2.36 1.71 -33.64
CA ILE A 347 -1.15 0.90 -33.60
C ILE A 347 -0.79 0.49 -35.03
N SER A 348 0.36 0.96 -35.49
CA SER A 348 0.86 0.76 -36.85
C SER A 348 1.94 -0.33 -36.91
N ALA A 349 2.47 -0.60 -38.11
CA ALA A 349 3.56 -1.56 -38.29
C ALA A 349 4.88 -1.13 -37.61
N THR A 350 5.06 0.16 -37.32
CA THR A 350 6.24 0.71 -36.62
C THR A 350 6.05 0.84 -35.11
N SER A 351 4.82 0.66 -34.62
CA SER A 351 4.51 0.65 -33.18
C SER A 351 5.07 -0.61 -32.51
N CYS A 352 5.25 -0.60 -31.19
CA CYS A 352 5.74 -1.78 -30.48
C CYS A 352 4.77 -2.96 -30.65
N GLY A 353 5.27 -4.13 -31.04
CA GLY A 353 4.44 -5.29 -31.36
C GLY A 353 3.79 -5.27 -32.76
N GLY A 354 3.84 -4.14 -33.47
CA GLY A 354 3.50 -4.01 -34.90
C GLY A 354 2.02 -4.16 -35.25
N GLY A 355 1.11 -4.05 -34.27
CA GLY A 355 -0.33 -4.19 -34.41
C GLY A 355 -1.00 -4.53 -33.07
N THR A 356 -2.32 -4.42 -32.98
CA THR A 356 -3.10 -4.89 -31.82
C THR A 356 -3.32 -6.40 -31.88
N TYR A 357 -3.75 -6.99 -30.77
CA TYR A 357 -4.02 -8.42 -30.59
C TYR A 357 -5.38 -8.57 -29.92
N GLY A 358 -6.44 -8.82 -30.68
CA GLY A 358 -7.80 -8.77 -30.11
C GLY A 358 -8.27 -7.34 -29.75
N GLY A 359 -7.67 -6.32 -30.40
CA GLY A 359 -7.83 -4.92 -30.00
C GLY A 359 -7.01 -4.50 -28.77
N ALA A 360 -6.30 -5.42 -28.10
CA ALA A 360 -5.38 -5.10 -27.01
C ALA A 360 -3.95 -4.80 -27.52
N GLY A 361 -3.18 -4.04 -26.76
CA GLY A 361 -1.75 -3.83 -26.98
C GLY A 361 -0.90 -5.09 -26.71
N ALA A 362 0.28 -5.15 -27.32
CA ALA A 362 1.20 -6.28 -27.19
C ALA A 362 1.64 -6.52 -25.73
N TYR A 363 1.68 -5.47 -24.91
CA TYR A 363 2.19 -5.54 -23.53
C TYR A 363 1.32 -6.37 -22.59
N ILE A 364 0.00 -6.40 -22.83
CA ILE A 364 -0.95 -7.22 -22.04
C ILE A 364 -1.37 -8.50 -22.75
N ALA A 365 -1.36 -8.50 -24.09
CA ALA A 365 -1.79 -9.64 -24.89
C ALA A 365 -0.71 -10.73 -24.93
N THR A 366 0.56 -10.37 -24.79
CA THR A 366 1.65 -11.35 -24.73
C THR A 366 1.73 -11.94 -23.32
N VAL A 367 1.55 -13.26 -23.19
CA VAL A 367 1.78 -13.97 -21.93
C VAL A 367 3.29 -14.02 -21.66
N GLY A 368 3.69 -13.60 -20.46
CA GLY A 368 5.10 -13.35 -20.13
C GLY A 368 5.63 -12.02 -20.68
N GLY A 369 4.76 -11.14 -21.19
CA GLY A 369 5.10 -9.84 -21.75
C GLY A 369 5.48 -8.79 -20.69
N VAL A 370 5.47 -7.52 -21.09
CA VAL A 370 5.84 -6.38 -20.22
C VAL A 370 4.96 -6.34 -18.98
N TRP A 371 3.65 -6.47 -19.11
CA TRP A 371 2.74 -6.39 -17.97
C TRP A 371 2.99 -7.52 -16.95
N ASP A 372 3.14 -8.75 -17.42
CA ASP A 372 3.42 -9.90 -16.55
C ASP A 372 4.75 -9.75 -15.79
N ASN A 373 5.75 -9.10 -16.40
CA ASN A 373 7.03 -8.83 -15.73
C ASN A 373 6.91 -7.72 -14.68
N LEU A 374 6.11 -6.68 -14.94
CA LEU A 374 5.79 -5.66 -13.93
C LEU A 374 5.08 -6.29 -12.72
N LEU A 375 4.12 -7.20 -12.98
CA LEU A 375 3.42 -7.94 -11.92
C LEU A 375 4.35 -8.92 -11.19
N ALA A 376 5.25 -9.62 -11.91
CA ALA A 376 6.23 -10.55 -11.34
C ALA A 376 7.24 -9.86 -10.41
N ASP A 377 7.54 -8.59 -10.66
CA ASP A 377 8.33 -7.73 -9.78
C ASP A 377 7.58 -7.33 -8.49
N GLY A 378 6.29 -7.66 -8.38
CA GLY A 378 5.41 -7.23 -7.29
C GLY A 378 4.87 -5.80 -7.45
N ARG A 379 5.01 -5.18 -8.64
CA ARG A 379 4.46 -3.83 -8.89
C ARG A 379 2.96 -3.93 -9.17
N LYS A 380 2.18 -3.13 -8.44
CA LYS A 380 0.72 -3.06 -8.56
C LYS A 380 0.34 -2.09 -9.68
N ILE A 381 0.66 -2.48 -10.91
CA ILE A 381 0.34 -1.73 -12.13
C ILE A 381 -0.77 -2.47 -12.86
N TYR A 382 -1.89 -1.79 -13.06
CA TYR A 382 -3.15 -2.35 -13.51
C TYR A 382 -3.48 -1.99 -14.95
N ASN A 383 -4.16 -2.90 -15.63
CA ASN A 383 -4.64 -2.71 -16.99
C ASN A 383 -6.02 -2.07 -17.02
N PHE A 384 -6.19 -1.18 -18.00
CA PHE A 384 -7.36 -0.37 -18.21
C PHE A 384 -7.71 -0.21 -19.69
N VAL A 385 -8.93 0.23 -19.98
CA VAL A 385 -9.41 0.58 -21.32
C VAL A 385 -10.10 1.94 -21.32
N SER A 386 -9.99 2.66 -22.42
CA SER A 386 -10.63 3.95 -22.67
C SER A 386 -11.09 4.05 -24.13
N SER A 387 -11.89 5.07 -24.46
CA SER A 387 -12.26 5.36 -25.85
C SER A 387 -11.19 6.14 -26.60
N ASP A 388 -10.44 6.99 -25.89
CA ASP A 388 -9.55 8.00 -26.49
C ASP A 388 -10.30 8.83 -27.54
N PHE A 389 -11.56 9.15 -27.25
CA PHE A 389 -12.45 9.74 -28.24
C PHE A 389 -11.94 11.12 -28.66
N HIS A 390 -11.66 11.29 -29.95
CA HIS A 390 -11.38 12.56 -30.60
C HIS A 390 -12.47 12.90 -31.62
N MET A 391 -12.92 11.89 -32.39
CA MET A 391 -13.91 12.10 -33.44
C MET A 391 -14.63 10.81 -33.86
N THR A 392 -15.87 10.95 -34.34
CA THR A 392 -16.68 9.79 -34.72
C THR A 392 -16.22 9.04 -35.98
N ARG A 393 -15.21 9.53 -36.71
CA ARG A 393 -14.66 8.80 -37.87
C ARG A 393 -13.86 7.58 -37.41
N ASP A 394 -12.94 7.79 -36.48
CA ASP A 394 -11.96 6.79 -36.05
C ASP A 394 -12.28 6.23 -34.66
N ASP A 395 -13.24 6.83 -33.96
CA ASP A 395 -13.60 6.47 -32.58
C ASP A 395 -15.04 5.99 -32.43
N PHE A 396 -15.19 5.12 -31.43
CA PHE A 396 -16.47 4.88 -30.77
C PHE A 396 -16.63 5.88 -29.64
N TYR A 397 -17.85 6.33 -29.38
CA TYR A 397 -18.12 7.19 -28.22
C TYR A 397 -17.71 6.49 -26.91
N PRO A 398 -17.41 7.25 -25.84
CA PRO A 398 -17.12 6.67 -24.52
C PRO A 398 -18.24 5.71 -24.11
N GLY A 399 -17.88 4.51 -23.65
CA GLY A 399 -18.84 3.48 -23.24
C GLY A 399 -19.62 2.81 -24.38
N GLU A 400 -19.50 3.25 -25.63
CA GLU A 400 -20.17 2.59 -26.76
C GLU A 400 -19.55 1.21 -27.02
N TYR A 401 -18.22 1.16 -27.09
CA TYR A 401 -17.46 -0.06 -27.36
C TYR A 401 -16.56 -0.45 -26.18
N ALA A 402 -15.90 0.52 -25.54
CA ALA A 402 -14.95 0.27 -24.45
C ALA A 402 -15.51 0.66 -23.08
N LYS A 403 -15.39 -0.22 -22.08
CA LYS A 403 -15.73 0.07 -20.68
C LYS A 403 -14.70 -0.50 -19.72
N THR A 404 -14.18 0.33 -18.82
CA THR A 404 -13.51 -0.13 -17.61
C THR A 404 -14.55 -0.31 -16.51
N TYR A 405 -14.55 -1.45 -15.84
CA TYR A 405 -15.31 -1.70 -14.64
C TYR A 405 -14.39 -1.60 -13.43
N ILE A 406 -14.75 -0.77 -12.45
CA ILE A 406 -14.01 -0.61 -11.19
C ILE A 406 -14.94 -0.88 -10.00
N LYS A 407 -14.43 -1.55 -8.97
CA LYS A 407 -15.16 -1.73 -7.72
C LYS A 407 -14.84 -0.56 -6.79
N ALA A 408 -15.75 0.40 -6.70
CA ALA A 408 -15.62 1.50 -5.75
C ALA A 408 -16.08 1.06 -4.36
N LYS A 409 -15.46 1.61 -3.32
CA LYS A 409 -15.78 1.39 -1.92
C LYS A 409 -16.07 2.72 -1.26
N ASP A 410 -17.20 2.86 -0.57
CA ASP A 410 -17.56 4.05 0.20
C ASP A 410 -16.69 4.15 1.46
N ALA A 411 -15.45 4.57 1.26
CA ALA A 411 -14.44 4.68 2.31
C ALA A 411 -14.26 6.13 2.77
N THR A 412 -14.58 7.09 1.91
CA THR A 412 -14.40 8.52 2.16
C THR A 412 -15.43 9.06 3.14
N ASN A 413 -16.73 8.96 2.81
CA ASN A 413 -17.80 9.53 3.64
C ASN A 413 -18.50 8.49 4.54
N LYS A 414 -18.47 7.21 4.16
CA LYS A 414 -19.05 6.07 4.92
C LYS A 414 -20.53 6.27 5.24
N ASN A 415 -21.29 6.81 4.28
CA ASN A 415 -22.68 7.23 4.44
C ASN A 415 -23.64 6.56 3.43
N GLY A 416 -23.16 5.57 2.67
CA GLY A 416 -23.90 4.90 1.61
C GLY A 416 -23.85 5.61 0.25
N THR A 417 -23.05 6.67 0.11
CA THR A 417 -22.82 7.38 -1.16
C THR A 417 -21.34 7.38 -1.52
N PHE A 418 -21.02 7.27 -2.80
CA PHE A 418 -19.64 7.29 -3.28
C PHE A 418 -19.25 8.70 -3.72
N THR A 419 -17.95 8.99 -3.66
CA THR A 419 -17.33 10.23 -4.13
C THR A 419 -16.39 9.95 -5.32
N GLN A 420 -15.92 11.00 -6.01
CA GLN A 420 -14.83 10.89 -6.99
C GLN A 420 -13.56 10.26 -6.38
N GLN A 421 -13.28 10.54 -5.10
CA GLN A 421 -12.14 9.96 -4.40
C GLN A 421 -12.29 8.44 -4.21
N ASP A 422 -13.51 7.96 -3.95
CA ASP A 422 -13.78 6.51 -3.84
C ASP A 422 -13.60 5.80 -5.18
N ILE A 423 -13.91 6.46 -6.30
CA ILE A 423 -13.64 5.95 -7.65
C ILE A 423 -12.14 5.86 -7.89
N LEU A 424 -11.38 6.93 -7.62
CA LEU A 424 -9.92 6.93 -7.76
C LEU A 424 -9.27 5.86 -6.88
N ASN A 425 -9.76 5.68 -5.66
CA ASN A 425 -9.31 4.60 -4.78
C ASN A 425 -9.68 3.21 -5.34
N GLY A 426 -10.85 3.07 -5.95
CA GLY A 426 -11.25 1.86 -6.68
C GLY A 426 -10.31 1.55 -7.85
N MET A 427 -9.92 2.55 -8.63
CA MET A 427 -8.93 2.40 -9.70
C MET A 427 -7.58 1.93 -9.15
N ARG A 428 -7.07 2.59 -8.09
CA ARG A 428 -5.83 2.21 -7.40
C ARG A 428 -5.87 0.85 -6.74
N SER A 429 -7.05 0.36 -6.36
CA SER A 429 -7.18 -0.95 -5.72
C SER A 429 -6.82 -2.08 -6.68
N GLY A 430 -6.98 -1.88 -7.99
CA GLY A 430 -6.85 -2.92 -9.00
C GLY A 430 -8.03 -3.88 -9.06
N ASN A 431 -9.09 -3.66 -8.27
CA ASN A 431 -10.32 -4.43 -8.37
C ASN A 431 -11.15 -3.96 -9.57
N SER A 432 -10.67 -4.31 -10.75
CA SER A 432 -11.16 -3.79 -12.01
C SER A 432 -10.88 -4.71 -13.20
N TYR A 433 -11.66 -4.54 -14.26
CA TYR A 433 -11.52 -5.29 -15.50
C TYR A 433 -11.95 -4.43 -16.69
N ALA A 434 -11.37 -4.72 -17.86
CA ALA A 434 -11.60 -4.01 -19.10
C ALA A 434 -12.42 -4.86 -20.06
N VAL A 435 -13.38 -4.26 -20.77
CA VAL A 435 -14.32 -4.98 -21.65
C VAL A 435 -14.51 -4.23 -22.96
N HIS A 436 -14.45 -4.98 -24.08
CA HIS A 436 -14.92 -4.54 -25.38
C HIS A 436 -16.33 -5.06 -25.68
N GLY A 437 -17.15 -4.21 -26.28
CA GLY A 437 -18.46 -4.50 -26.86
C GLY A 437 -19.48 -5.13 -25.92
N ASP A 438 -19.42 -4.78 -24.62
CA ASP A 438 -20.26 -5.37 -23.57
C ASP A 438 -20.25 -6.91 -23.58
N LEU A 439 -19.11 -7.52 -23.96
CA LEU A 439 -18.97 -8.98 -24.03
C LEU A 439 -19.37 -9.66 -22.71
N ILE A 440 -19.00 -9.04 -21.59
CA ILE A 440 -19.49 -9.40 -20.26
C ILE A 440 -20.01 -8.15 -19.54
N THR A 441 -21.00 -8.33 -18.66
CA THR A 441 -21.56 -7.24 -17.84
C THR A 441 -21.28 -7.38 -16.34
N ASP A 442 -20.81 -8.55 -15.91
CA ASP A 442 -20.40 -8.79 -14.52
C ASP A 442 -19.26 -9.82 -14.45
N LEU A 443 -18.39 -9.63 -13.45
CA LEU A 443 -17.26 -10.51 -13.13
C LEU A 443 -17.04 -10.57 -11.61
N ASP A 444 -17.18 -11.76 -11.06
CA ASP A 444 -16.76 -12.16 -9.72
C ASP A 444 -15.56 -13.11 -9.88
N TYR A 445 -14.35 -12.56 -9.73
CA TYR A 445 -13.09 -13.28 -9.87
C TYR A 445 -12.38 -13.33 -8.52
N THR A 446 -12.19 -14.53 -7.97
CA THR A 446 -11.67 -14.71 -6.61
C THR A 446 -10.64 -15.84 -6.50
N VAL A 447 -9.75 -15.72 -5.52
CA VAL A 447 -8.90 -16.81 -5.04
C VAL A 447 -9.23 -17.08 -3.59
N SER A 448 -9.46 -18.34 -3.25
CA SER A 448 -9.85 -18.73 -1.90
C SER A 448 -9.03 -19.88 -1.34
N TRP A 449 -8.87 -19.89 -0.02
CA TRP A 449 -8.23 -20.96 0.74
C TRP A 449 -9.11 -21.37 1.92
N LYS A 450 -9.36 -22.67 2.03
CA LYS A 450 -10.15 -23.24 3.12
C LYS A 450 -9.26 -23.53 4.34
N THR A 451 -9.67 -23.01 5.49
CA THR A 451 -9.03 -23.27 6.79
C THR A 451 -9.99 -24.01 7.71
N PRO A 452 -9.52 -24.60 8.83
CA PRO A 452 -10.40 -25.13 9.87
C PRO A 452 -11.36 -24.10 10.47
N PHE A 453 -11.04 -22.80 10.36
CA PHE A 453 -11.79 -21.69 10.97
C PHE A 453 -12.65 -20.91 9.97
N GLY A 454 -12.69 -21.32 8.71
CA GLY A 454 -13.44 -20.63 7.64
C GLY A 454 -12.68 -20.55 6.32
N THR A 455 -13.28 -19.91 5.32
CA THR A 455 -12.64 -19.67 4.01
C THR A 455 -12.11 -18.24 3.96
N LYS A 456 -10.83 -18.08 3.65
CA LYS A 456 -10.26 -16.78 3.26
C LYS A 456 -10.41 -16.61 1.76
N THR A 457 -10.95 -15.47 1.33
CA THR A 457 -11.17 -15.15 -0.09
C THR A 457 -10.64 -13.76 -0.37
N VAL A 458 -9.95 -13.61 -1.49
CA VAL A 458 -9.47 -12.32 -2.01
C VAL A 458 -9.90 -12.15 -3.47
N THR A 459 -10.00 -10.90 -3.93
CA THR A 459 -10.38 -10.53 -5.30
C THR A 459 -9.25 -9.79 -6.04
N MET A 460 -9.54 -9.28 -7.25
CA MET A 460 -8.60 -8.53 -8.09
C MET A 460 -7.94 -7.39 -7.30
N GLY A 461 -6.63 -7.23 -7.50
CA GLY A 461 -5.78 -6.28 -6.78
C GLY A 461 -5.30 -6.75 -5.41
N GLU A 462 -6.09 -7.58 -4.72
CA GLU A 462 -5.78 -8.07 -3.38
C GLU A 462 -4.75 -9.20 -3.37
N THR A 463 -4.20 -9.48 -2.18
CA THR A 463 -3.16 -10.49 -1.98
C THR A 463 -3.57 -11.49 -0.90
N LEU A 464 -3.55 -12.79 -1.23
CA LEU A 464 -3.75 -13.87 -0.28
C LEU A 464 -2.41 -14.34 0.32
N PRO A 465 -2.11 -14.07 1.60
CA PRO A 465 -0.96 -14.64 2.27
C PRO A 465 -1.23 -16.12 2.60
N LEU A 466 -0.33 -17.02 2.19
CA LEU A 466 -0.52 -18.46 2.34
C LEU A 466 0.81 -19.21 2.49
N LYS A 467 0.88 -20.23 3.35
CA LYS A 467 2.06 -21.11 3.39
C LYS A 467 2.26 -21.87 2.06
N GLN A 468 3.52 -22.00 1.64
CA GLN A 468 3.91 -22.87 0.53
C GLN A 468 3.40 -24.31 0.73
N GLY A 469 2.92 -24.93 -0.35
CA GLY A 469 2.35 -26.27 -0.39
C GLY A 469 0.84 -26.32 -0.17
N ASN A 470 0.20 -25.23 0.27
CA ASN A 470 -1.25 -25.17 0.41
C ASN A 470 -1.93 -25.07 -0.96
N SER A 471 -3.14 -25.63 -1.06
CA SER A 471 -3.96 -25.56 -2.27
C SER A 471 -4.99 -24.43 -2.18
N VAL A 472 -5.12 -23.66 -3.26
CA VAL A 472 -6.10 -22.59 -3.43
C VAL A 472 -7.09 -22.94 -4.53
N THR A 473 -8.28 -22.37 -4.43
CA THR A 473 -9.32 -22.44 -5.47
C THR A 473 -9.46 -21.07 -6.13
N VAL A 474 -9.16 -21.02 -7.42
CA VAL A 474 -9.43 -19.88 -8.31
C VAL A 474 -10.83 -20.06 -8.88
N LYS A 475 -11.69 -19.06 -8.70
CA LYS A 475 -13.06 -19.05 -9.21
C LYS A 475 -13.27 -17.85 -10.10
N ILE A 476 -13.72 -18.09 -11.33
CA ILE A 476 -14.08 -17.06 -12.31
C ILE A 476 -15.58 -17.18 -12.56
N LYS A 477 -16.36 -16.19 -12.18
CA LYS A 477 -17.81 -16.16 -12.40
C LYS A 477 -18.17 -14.92 -13.21
N PHE A 478 -18.74 -15.09 -14.39
CA PHE A 478 -19.08 -13.97 -15.27
C PHE A 478 -20.46 -14.12 -15.89
N LYS A 479 -20.98 -13.02 -16.41
CA LYS A 479 -22.25 -12.97 -17.14
C LYS A 479 -22.04 -12.33 -18.50
N ASP A 480 -22.43 -13.04 -19.56
CA ASP A 480 -22.41 -12.50 -20.92
C ASP A 480 -23.28 -11.24 -21.04
N GLY A 481 -22.92 -10.37 -21.97
CA GLY A 481 -23.79 -9.28 -22.42
C GLY A 481 -25.16 -9.76 -22.93
N ALA A 482 -26.14 -8.87 -22.82
CA ALA A 482 -27.44 -9.04 -23.46
C ALA A 482 -27.36 -8.65 -24.93
N THR A 483 -27.66 -7.39 -25.25
CA THR A 483 -27.47 -6.81 -26.59
C THR A 483 -26.50 -5.64 -26.44
N ASN A 484 -25.42 -5.64 -27.22
CA ASN A 484 -24.43 -4.57 -27.21
C ASN A 484 -24.90 -3.37 -28.06
N ASN A 485 -24.11 -2.30 -28.09
CA ASN A 485 -24.47 -1.08 -28.83
C ASN A 485 -24.43 -1.23 -30.37
N ASN A 486 -23.96 -2.35 -30.90
CA ASN A 486 -24.09 -2.72 -32.32
C ASN A 486 -25.37 -3.51 -32.64
N GLY A 487 -26.13 -3.92 -31.61
CA GLY A 487 -27.30 -4.78 -31.75
C GLY A 487 -26.99 -6.28 -31.69
N ASP A 488 -25.75 -6.68 -31.41
CA ASP A 488 -25.35 -8.09 -31.34
C ASP A 488 -25.55 -8.68 -29.94
N VAL A 489 -25.81 -9.99 -29.90
CA VAL A 489 -25.78 -10.79 -28.66
C VAL A 489 -24.43 -11.51 -28.58
N ALA A 490 -23.42 -10.80 -28.10
CA ALA A 490 -22.08 -11.36 -27.94
C ALA A 490 -22.04 -12.40 -26.81
N LYS A 491 -21.29 -13.49 -27.02
CA LYS A 491 -21.12 -14.59 -26.07
C LYS A 491 -19.66 -14.92 -25.90
N VAL A 492 -19.21 -15.15 -24.66
CA VAL A 492 -17.85 -15.62 -24.41
C VAL A 492 -17.73 -17.05 -24.91
N HIS A 493 -16.79 -17.29 -25.84
CA HIS A 493 -16.46 -18.63 -26.31
C HIS A 493 -15.56 -19.36 -25.31
N HIS A 494 -14.49 -18.69 -24.89
CA HIS A 494 -13.51 -19.27 -23.97
C HIS A 494 -12.84 -18.21 -23.08
N VAL A 495 -12.33 -18.67 -21.93
CA VAL A 495 -11.57 -17.87 -20.95
C VAL A 495 -10.24 -18.55 -20.67
N GLN A 496 -9.15 -17.80 -20.77
CA GLN A 496 -7.81 -18.24 -20.39
C GLN A 496 -7.47 -17.75 -18.97
N LEU A 497 -7.02 -18.65 -18.12
CA LEU A 497 -6.41 -18.36 -16.82
C LEU A 497 -4.89 -18.34 -16.99
N ILE A 498 -4.28 -17.20 -16.65
CA ILE A 498 -2.85 -16.96 -16.75
C ILE A 498 -2.29 -16.90 -15.33
N LYS A 499 -1.21 -17.64 -15.08
CA LYS A 499 -0.48 -17.66 -13.81
C LYS A 499 0.91 -17.10 -14.03
N GLY A 500 1.28 -16.10 -13.23
CA GLY A 500 2.65 -15.60 -13.16
C GLY A 500 3.35 -16.01 -11.87
N THR A 501 4.68 -16.18 -11.95
CA THR A 501 5.52 -16.37 -10.76
C THR A 501 6.09 -15.03 -10.35
N MET A 502 5.92 -14.66 -9.09
CA MET A 502 6.53 -13.47 -8.53
C MET A 502 7.82 -13.83 -7.82
N ASN A 503 8.78 -12.93 -7.87
CA ASN A 503 9.98 -13.01 -7.04
C ASN A 503 10.30 -11.62 -6.49
N PRO A 504 9.63 -11.20 -5.40
CA PRO A 504 9.87 -9.88 -4.82
C PRO A 504 11.32 -9.67 -4.36
N ALA A 505 12.01 -10.75 -3.95
CA ALA A 505 13.43 -10.71 -3.58
C ALA A 505 14.36 -10.45 -4.78
N ALA A 506 13.90 -10.75 -5.99
CA ALA A 506 14.57 -10.42 -7.25
C ALA A 506 13.86 -9.30 -8.02
N ARG A 507 13.02 -8.50 -7.35
CA ARG A 507 12.39 -7.32 -7.96
C ARG A 507 13.44 -6.50 -8.68
N ALA A 508 13.21 -6.21 -9.96
CA ALA A 508 14.15 -5.44 -10.75
C ALA A 508 14.50 -4.10 -10.05
N SER A 509 15.78 -3.91 -9.74
CA SER A 509 16.34 -2.73 -9.09
C SER A 509 16.92 -1.78 -10.14
N LYS A 510 16.69 -0.47 -9.98
CA LYS A 510 17.21 0.56 -10.89
C LYS A 510 18.74 0.59 -10.88
N PHE A 511 19.34 0.38 -9.71
CA PHE A 511 20.78 0.38 -9.50
C PHE A 511 21.29 -0.99 -9.05
N LEU A 512 22.59 -1.23 -9.25
CA LEU A 512 23.32 -2.34 -8.63
C LEU A 512 23.43 -2.12 -7.11
N ALA A 513 24.03 -3.09 -6.41
CA ALA A 513 24.17 -3.06 -4.95
C ALA A 513 24.97 -1.85 -4.41
N ASP A 514 25.72 -1.16 -5.27
CA ASP A 514 26.43 0.08 -4.93
C ASP A 514 25.51 1.31 -4.80
N GLY A 515 24.25 1.19 -5.21
CA GLY A 515 23.24 2.25 -5.13
C GLY A 515 23.40 3.37 -6.14
N VAL A 516 24.36 3.29 -7.08
CA VAL A 516 24.67 4.37 -8.04
C VAL A 516 24.83 3.89 -9.47
N THR A 517 25.27 2.66 -9.71
CA THR A 517 25.49 2.13 -11.07
C THR A 517 24.17 1.63 -11.65
N PRO A 518 23.69 2.13 -12.80
CA PRO A 518 22.45 1.64 -13.41
C PRO A 518 22.52 0.14 -13.73
N ASN A 519 21.44 -0.57 -13.41
CA ASN A 519 21.33 -2.00 -13.64
C ASN A 519 20.66 -2.27 -14.99
N ALA A 520 21.40 -2.78 -15.98
CA ALA A 520 20.85 -3.13 -17.29
C ALA A 520 19.68 -4.14 -17.23
N ALA A 521 19.64 -5.01 -16.20
CA ALA A 521 18.54 -5.95 -16.01
C ALA A 521 17.19 -5.25 -15.71
N PHE A 522 17.22 -3.96 -15.35
CA PHE A 522 16.01 -3.16 -15.16
C PHE A 522 15.21 -2.95 -16.44
N ASN A 523 15.82 -3.11 -17.62
CA ASN A 523 15.12 -3.06 -18.91
C ASN A 523 14.85 -4.46 -19.52
N THR A 524 14.94 -5.53 -18.73
CA THR A 524 14.74 -6.90 -19.22
C THR A 524 13.31 -7.38 -19.02
N VAL A 525 12.77 -8.06 -20.04
CA VAL A 525 11.52 -8.83 -20.02
C VAL A 525 11.88 -10.31 -20.04
N ASN A 526 11.34 -11.08 -19.09
CA ASN A 526 11.45 -12.54 -19.05
C ASN A 526 10.16 -13.18 -19.58
N PRO A 527 10.17 -13.82 -20.76
CA PRO A 527 8.98 -14.49 -21.31
C PRO A 527 8.43 -15.62 -20.44
N SER A 528 9.25 -16.19 -19.54
CA SER A 528 8.81 -17.23 -18.59
C SER A 528 8.17 -16.68 -17.32
N ALA A 529 7.96 -15.36 -17.21
CA ALA A 529 7.32 -14.73 -16.05
C ALA A 529 5.88 -15.22 -15.82
N ALA A 530 5.17 -15.61 -16.88
CA ALA A 530 3.82 -16.14 -16.81
C ALA A 530 3.53 -17.20 -17.88
N THR A 531 2.48 -18.00 -17.65
CA THR A 531 1.98 -19.01 -18.59
C THR A 531 0.46 -19.11 -18.50
N VAL A 532 -0.19 -19.52 -19.60
CA VAL A 532 -1.58 -19.98 -19.56
C VAL A 532 -1.59 -21.32 -18.83
N VAL A 533 -2.38 -21.43 -17.76
CA VAL A 533 -2.54 -22.67 -16.95
C VAL A 533 -3.85 -23.38 -17.23
N GLY A 534 -4.77 -22.72 -17.92
CA GLY A 534 -6.00 -23.33 -18.42
C GLY A 534 -6.68 -22.43 -19.45
N THR A 535 -7.22 -23.05 -20.48
CA THR A 535 -8.18 -22.45 -21.42
C THR A 535 -9.48 -23.20 -21.23
N PHE A 536 -10.55 -22.50 -20.85
CA PHE A 536 -11.83 -23.09 -20.51
C PHE A 536 -12.89 -22.61 -21.49
N ASP A 537 -13.69 -23.53 -21.99
CA ASP A 537 -14.87 -23.29 -22.82
C ASP A 537 -16.06 -24.12 -22.31
N SER A 538 -17.20 -24.05 -22.99
CA SER A 538 -18.41 -24.77 -22.61
C SER A 538 -18.28 -26.31 -22.57
N ASN A 539 -17.22 -26.88 -23.16
CA ASN A 539 -16.94 -28.32 -23.12
C ASN A 539 -16.00 -28.69 -21.96
N SER A 540 -15.40 -27.71 -21.29
CA SER A 540 -14.51 -27.96 -20.16
C SER A 540 -15.31 -28.41 -18.92
N PRO A 541 -14.87 -29.46 -18.19
CA PRO A 541 -15.52 -29.90 -16.95
C PRO A 541 -15.57 -28.83 -15.85
N ALA A 542 -14.64 -27.87 -15.91
CA ALA A 542 -14.59 -26.75 -14.97
C ALA A 542 -15.63 -25.67 -15.26
N TRP A 543 -16.23 -25.63 -16.46
CA TRP A 543 -17.18 -24.62 -16.92
C TRP A 543 -18.61 -25.05 -16.62
N SER A 544 -19.35 -24.22 -15.88
CA SER A 544 -20.74 -24.49 -15.51
C SER A 544 -21.59 -23.25 -15.77
N TYR A 545 -22.64 -23.40 -16.59
CA TYR A 545 -23.62 -22.35 -16.86
C TYR A 545 -24.90 -22.59 -16.07
N ASP A 546 -25.31 -21.59 -15.29
CA ASP A 546 -26.59 -21.56 -14.59
C ASP A 546 -27.61 -20.72 -15.39
N ALA A 547 -28.56 -21.41 -16.03
CA ALA A 547 -29.60 -20.77 -16.84
C ALA A 547 -30.56 -19.88 -16.03
N VAL A 548 -30.68 -20.07 -14.71
CA VAL A 548 -31.58 -19.26 -13.86
C VAL A 548 -30.95 -17.91 -13.55
N SER A 549 -29.69 -17.90 -13.12
CA SER A 549 -28.98 -16.66 -12.80
C SER A 549 -28.33 -16.00 -14.03
N GLY A 550 -28.11 -16.78 -15.10
CA GLY A 550 -27.43 -16.35 -16.33
C GLY A 550 -25.90 -16.26 -16.18
N TYR A 551 -25.32 -16.86 -15.13
CA TYR A 551 -23.88 -16.83 -14.89
C TYR A 551 -23.19 -18.11 -15.38
N THR A 552 -22.00 -17.92 -15.94
CA THR A 552 -21.01 -18.97 -16.10
C THR A 552 -20.04 -18.93 -14.91
N THR A 553 -19.71 -20.10 -14.35
CA THR A 553 -18.68 -20.26 -13.31
C THR A 553 -17.62 -21.25 -13.78
N ILE A 554 -16.35 -20.88 -13.64
CA ILE A 554 -15.17 -21.72 -13.84
C ILE A 554 -14.46 -21.89 -12.51
N THR A 555 -14.10 -23.12 -12.16
CA THR A 555 -13.35 -23.43 -10.92
C THR A 555 -12.04 -24.17 -11.25
N TYR A 556 -10.91 -23.65 -10.74
CA TYR A 556 -9.59 -24.23 -10.93
C TYR A 556 -8.86 -24.34 -9.59
N ASN A 557 -8.30 -25.52 -9.29
CA ASN A 557 -7.54 -25.75 -8.07
C ASN A 557 -6.05 -25.85 -8.39
N THR A 558 -5.21 -25.20 -7.59
CA THR A 558 -3.75 -25.26 -7.74
C THR A 558 -3.05 -25.17 -6.40
N THR A 559 -1.87 -25.76 -6.32
CA THR A 559 -0.97 -25.63 -5.17
C THR A 559 -0.10 -24.39 -5.29
N VAL A 560 0.08 -23.70 -4.17
CA VAL A 560 0.93 -22.51 -4.05
C VAL A 560 2.36 -22.97 -3.77
N GLN A 561 3.28 -22.69 -4.68
CA GLN A 561 4.69 -23.10 -4.56
C GLN A 561 5.63 -21.93 -4.34
N ASN A 562 5.33 -20.78 -4.94
CA ASN A 562 6.07 -19.54 -4.81
C ASN A 562 5.05 -18.41 -4.71
N ASP A 563 5.50 -17.19 -4.44
CA ASP A 563 4.68 -16.00 -4.71
C ASP A 563 4.21 -16.04 -6.17
N MET A 564 2.94 -15.74 -6.41
CA MET A 564 2.33 -15.83 -7.74
C MET A 564 1.18 -14.83 -7.89
N PHE A 565 0.79 -14.60 -9.14
CA PHE A 565 -0.44 -13.89 -9.46
C PHE A 565 -1.25 -14.68 -10.48
N PHE A 566 -2.55 -14.42 -10.52
CA PHE A 566 -3.47 -14.95 -11.51
C PHE A 566 -4.20 -13.79 -12.19
N ARG A 567 -4.29 -13.81 -13.52
CA ARG A 567 -5.14 -12.90 -14.30
C ARG A 567 -5.90 -13.69 -15.36
N ILE A 568 -6.97 -13.12 -15.89
CA ILE A 568 -7.75 -13.77 -16.94
C ILE A 568 -7.91 -12.87 -18.16
N ARG A 569 -8.14 -13.52 -19.29
CA ARG A 569 -8.71 -12.89 -20.48
C ARG A 569 -9.73 -13.83 -21.11
N GLY A 570 -10.72 -13.29 -21.81
CA GLY A 570 -11.66 -14.09 -22.58
C GLY A 570 -12.12 -13.36 -23.83
N THR A 571 -12.69 -14.13 -24.77
CA THR A 571 -13.10 -13.63 -26.09
C THR A 571 -14.37 -14.32 -26.58
N ASN A 572 -15.08 -13.67 -27.50
CA ASN A 572 -16.15 -14.28 -28.28
C ASN A 572 -15.66 -15.14 -29.45
N LEU A 573 -14.38 -15.05 -29.82
CA LEU A 573 -13.83 -15.79 -30.94
C LEU A 573 -13.63 -17.28 -30.60
N GLY A 574 -13.91 -18.13 -31.58
CA GLY A 574 -13.57 -19.56 -31.53
C GLY A 574 -12.05 -19.81 -31.55
N TYR A 575 -11.64 -21.07 -31.62
CA TYR A 575 -10.23 -21.42 -31.84
C TYR A 575 -9.86 -21.35 -33.32
N SER A 576 -8.59 -21.07 -33.62
CA SER A 576 -8.06 -21.03 -35.01
C SER A 576 -8.83 -20.09 -35.96
N VAL A 577 -9.33 -18.97 -35.44
CA VAL A 577 -9.97 -17.94 -36.27
C VAL A 577 -8.87 -17.13 -36.96
N SER A 578 -8.92 -17.01 -38.29
CA SER A 578 -7.92 -16.28 -39.07
C SER A 578 -8.58 -15.25 -39.99
N ASP A 579 -8.49 -13.97 -39.62
CA ASP A 579 -8.73 -12.81 -40.47
C ASP A 579 -7.53 -11.86 -40.34
N PRO A 580 -7.15 -11.10 -41.38
CA PRO A 580 -6.09 -10.10 -41.24
C PRO A 580 -6.35 -9.07 -40.12
N ALA A 581 -7.59 -8.77 -39.77
CA ALA A 581 -7.95 -7.75 -38.79
C ALA A 581 -8.22 -8.28 -37.38
N TYR A 582 -8.35 -9.59 -37.22
CA TYR A 582 -8.58 -10.24 -35.93
C TYR A 582 -8.37 -11.76 -36.02
N GLY A 583 -8.17 -12.42 -34.88
CA GLY A 583 -8.14 -13.88 -34.87
C GLY A 583 -7.60 -14.49 -33.60
N THR A 584 -7.61 -15.82 -33.58
CA THR A 584 -7.09 -16.64 -32.49
C THR A 584 -6.26 -17.79 -33.04
N ASP A 585 -5.21 -18.19 -32.33
CA ASP A 585 -4.47 -19.41 -32.64
C ASP A 585 -5.23 -20.68 -32.19
N ALA A 586 -4.61 -21.84 -32.38
CA ALA A 586 -5.17 -23.13 -31.97
C ALA A 586 -5.35 -23.29 -30.45
N ASN A 587 -4.71 -22.46 -29.63
CA ASN A 587 -4.79 -22.46 -28.18
C ASN A 587 -5.73 -21.36 -27.63
N GLY A 588 -6.32 -20.55 -28.52
CA GLY A 588 -7.17 -19.42 -28.17
C GLY A 588 -6.41 -18.12 -27.85
N ASN A 589 -5.11 -18.04 -28.14
CA ASN A 589 -4.38 -16.78 -27.98
C ASN A 589 -4.75 -15.81 -29.12
N PRO A 590 -4.85 -14.50 -28.87
CA PRO A 590 -5.12 -13.54 -29.92
C PRO A 590 -3.97 -13.50 -30.94
N LEU A 591 -4.33 -13.46 -32.22
CA LEU A 591 -3.38 -13.22 -33.31
C LEU A 591 -3.14 -11.71 -33.48
N LYS A 592 -1.98 -11.36 -34.06
CA LYS A 592 -1.67 -9.97 -34.39
C LYS A 592 -2.56 -9.48 -35.52
N ASN A 593 -3.24 -8.36 -35.31
CA ASN A 593 -4.01 -7.64 -36.31
C ASN A 593 -3.05 -6.94 -37.28
N VAL A 594 -3.27 -7.12 -38.57
CA VAL A 594 -2.53 -6.43 -39.65
C VAL A 594 -3.00 -4.97 -39.70
N PRO A 595 -2.12 -3.99 -39.48
CA PRO A 595 -2.49 -2.58 -39.59
C PRO A 595 -3.11 -2.25 -40.96
N GLY A 596 -4.14 -1.41 -40.97
CA GLY A 596 -4.87 -0.98 -42.17
C GLY A 596 -6.04 -1.89 -42.56
N SER A 597 -6.18 -3.08 -41.96
CA SER A 597 -7.21 -4.06 -42.33
C SER A 597 -8.53 -3.95 -41.54
N ASN A 598 -8.56 -3.10 -40.51
CA ASN A 598 -9.69 -2.97 -39.59
C ASN A 598 -10.86 -2.19 -40.21
N THR A 599 -12.07 -2.52 -39.78
CA THR A 599 -13.30 -1.77 -40.06
C THR A 599 -14.20 -1.80 -38.82
N VAL A 600 -15.22 -0.96 -38.77
CA VAL A 600 -16.21 -0.94 -37.67
C VAL A 600 -16.80 -2.32 -37.42
N ALA A 601 -17.23 -3.02 -38.49
CA ALA A 601 -17.83 -4.34 -38.39
C ALA A 601 -16.84 -5.39 -37.84
N LYS A 602 -15.57 -5.29 -38.23
CA LYS A 602 -14.51 -6.19 -37.76
C LYS A 602 -14.16 -5.95 -36.29
N ALA A 603 -14.17 -4.70 -35.83
CA ALA A 603 -13.99 -4.39 -34.41
C ALA A 603 -15.09 -5.04 -33.55
N TRP A 604 -16.35 -4.98 -33.98
CA TRP A 604 -17.48 -5.62 -33.28
C TRP A 604 -17.46 -7.16 -33.31
N GLN A 605 -16.77 -7.76 -34.28
CA GLN A 605 -16.59 -9.21 -34.34
C GLN A 605 -15.51 -9.72 -33.40
N ASP A 606 -14.59 -8.86 -32.95
CA ASP A 606 -13.40 -9.24 -32.18
C ASP A 606 -13.40 -8.59 -30.79
N LEU A 607 -14.18 -9.19 -29.89
CA LEU A 607 -14.41 -8.69 -28.54
C LEU A 607 -13.60 -9.48 -27.51
N TRP A 608 -13.02 -8.73 -26.58
CA TRP A 608 -12.18 -9.28 -25.52
C TRP A 608 -12.50 -8.61 -24.18
N PHE A 609 -12.28 -9.34 -23.10
CA PHE A 609 -12.18 -8.77 -21.77
C PHE A 609 -10.89 -9.23 -21.08
N TYR A 610 -10.35 -8.38 -20.21
CA TYR A 610 -9.15 -8.62 -19.42
C TYR A 610 -9.40 -8.26 -17.96
N SER A 611 -9.05 -9.14 -17.02
CA SER A 611 -9.08 -8.82 -15.60
C SER A 611 -7.74 -8.27 -15.12
N ASN A 612 -7.77 -7.44 -14.08
CA ASN A 612 -6.58 -7.24 -13.26
C ASN A 612 -6.25 -8.48 -12.42
N PRO A 613 -5.00 -8.59 -11.91
CA PRO A 613 -4.53 -9.81 -11.27
C PRO A 613 -5.01 -9.96 -9.81
N ILE A 614 -5.13 -11.19 -9.35
CA ILE A 614 -5.21 -11.58 -7.93
C ILE A 614 -3.86 -12.13 -7.51
N PHE A 615 -3.35 -11.72 -6.35
CA PHE A 615 -2.02 -12.11 -5.90
C PHE A 615 -2.10 -13.16 -4.79
N VAL A 616 -1.10 -14.03 -4.74
CA VAL A 616 -0.90 -15.01 -3.67
C VAL A 616 0.56 -14.97 -3.25
N ASN A 617 0.82 -14.61 -1.99
CA ASN A 617 2.18 -14.56 -1.46
C ASN A 617 2.41 -15.76 -0.56
N THR A 618 3.50 -16.46 -0.80
CA THR A 618 4.02 -17.47 0.12
C THR A 618 4.48 -16.81 1.41
N THR A 619 3.89 -17.21 2.52
CA THR A 619 4.34 -16.79 3.86
C THR A 619 5.22 -17.89 4.45
N ALA A 620 6.44 -17.52 4.83
CA ALA A 620 7.23 -18.28 5.79
C ALA A 620 6.80 -17.87 7.21
N PRO A 621 6.77 -18.80 8.18
CA PRO A 621 6.57 -18.43 9.58
C PRO A 621 7.65 -17.45 10.03
N THR A 622 7.25 -16.43 10.79
CA THR A 622 8.22 -15.59 11.52
C THR A 622 8.74 -16.41 12.69
N GLN A 623 10.04 -16.55 12.83
CA GLN A 623 10.66 -17.32 13.91
C GLN A 623 11.65 -16.47 14.69
N PHE A 624 11.59 -16.51 16.02
CA PHE A 624 12.54 -15.75 16.84
C PHE A 624 12.92 -16.51 18.10
N ILE A 625 14.04 -16.12 18.69
CA ILE A 625 14.54 -16.66 19.94
C ILE A 625 14.34 -15.65 21.05
N TYR A 626 13.90 -16.11 22.21
CA TYR A 626 13.73 -15.27 23.37
C TYR A 626 14.60 -15.75 24.53
N THR A 627 15.42 -14.83 25.03
CA THR A 627 16.36 -15.01 26.15
C THR A 627 16.18 -13.87 27.15
N SER A 628 16.73 -13.99 28.36
CA SER A 628 16.79 -12.90 29.34
C SER A 628 17.85 -13.19 30.38
N ASP A 629 18.14 -12.23 31.25
CA ASP A 629 18.82 -12.44 32.53
C ASP A 629 20.22 -13.05 32.38
N SER A 630 21.03 -12.45 31.51
CA SER A 630 22.39 -12.89 31.21
C SER A 630 23.35 -12.80 32.40
N HIS A 631 23.14 -11.83 33.30
CA HIS A 631 23.85 -11.62 34.58
C HIS A 631 25.37 -11.79 34.47
N TYR A 632 26.03 -11.06 33.59
CA TYR A 632 27.50 -11.04 33.56
C TYR A 632 28.06 -10.54 34.91
N GLY A 633 29.12 -11.20 35.39
CA GLY A 633 29.77 -10.90 36.67
C GLY A 633 29.55 -11.88 37.81
N ILE A 634 28.64 -12.85 37.66
CA ILE A 634 28.41 -13.91 38.67
C ILE A 634 28.87 -15.29 38.19
N SER A 635 28.86 -16.25 39.11
CA SER A 635 29.12 -17.67 38.82
C SER A 635 27.93 -18.53 39.23
N ARG A 636 27.83 -19.71 38.63
CA ARG A 636 26.85 -20.76 38.94
C ARG A 636 27.52 -22.13 39.04
N THR A 637 26.75 -23.12 39.48
CA THR A 637 27.14 -24.54 39.39
C THR A 637 27.44 -24.91 37.94
N ALA A 638 28.49 -25.71 37.74
CA ALA A 638 28.99 -26.09 36.42
C ALA A 638 27.89 -26.64 35.52
N ILE A 639 27.81 -26.11 34.30
CA ILE A 639 26.95 -26.65 33.23
C ILE A 639 27.64 -27.83 32.54
N ALA A 640 27.02 -28.44 31.53
CA ALA A 640 27.55 -29.66 30.89
C ALA A 640 28.93 -29.46 30.25
N SER A 641 29.28 -28.24 29.84
CA SER A 641 30.61 -27.89 29.32
C SER A 641 31.68 -27.70 30.40
N GLY A 642 31.32 -27.77 31.69
CA GLY A 642 32.20 -27.43 32.82
C GLY A 642 32.26 -25.93 33.14
N ALA A 643 31.60 -25.07 32.35
CA ALA A 643 31.59 -23.62 32.59
C ALA A 643 30.81 -23.24 33.86
N THR A 644 31.38 -22.34 34.65
CA THR A 644 30.79 -21.83 35.91
C THR A 644 30.58 -20.32 35.89
N GLY A 645 31.49 -19.55 35.30
CA GLY A 645 31.38 -18.09 35.20
C GLY A 645 30.40 -17.61 34.13
N ALA A 646 29.82 -16.42 34.31
CA ALA A 646 28.77 -15.91 33.42
C ALA A 646 29.18 -15.82 31.96
N GLN A 647 30.40 -15.37 31.64
CA GLN A 647 30.85 -15.25 30.26
C GLN A 647 30.88 -16.61 29.53
N PRO A 648 31.63 -17.64 29.99
CA PRO A 648 31.64 -18.93 29.30
C PRO A 648 30.28 -19.65 29.29
N VAL A 649 29.40 -19.39 30.27
CA VAL A 649 28.01 -19.91 30.26
C VAL A 649 27.16 -19.24 29.18
N ASN A 650 27.18 -17.90 29.07
CA ASN A 650 26.47 -17.18 28.02
C ASN A 650 27.02 -17.50 26.62
N GLN A 651 28.34 -17.70 26.48
CA GLN A 651 28.95 -18.20 25.24
C GLN A 651 28.40 -19.57 24.84
N ALA A 652 28.23 -20.48 25.79
CA ALA A 652 27.63 -21.79 25.54
C ALA A 652 26.17 -21.65 25.07
N LEU A 653 25.38 -20.77 25.70
CA LEU A 653 24.01 -20.47 25.26
C LEU A 653 24.00 -19.90 23.83
N VAL A 654 24.78 -18.85 23.54
CA VAL A 654 24.85 -18.26 22.19
C VAL A 654 25.28 -19.29 21.14
N ALA A 655 26.21 -20.19 21.48
CA ALA A 655 26.62 -21.28 20.59
C ALA A 655 25.45 -22.21 20.24
N THR A 656 24.56 -22.50 21.19
CA THR A 656 23.34 -23.29 20.91
C THR A 656 22.33 -22.53 20.07
N VAL A 657 22.18 -21.22 20.27
CA VAL A 657 21.35 -20.37 19.40
C VAL A 657 21.86 -20.41 17.97
N ASN A 658 23.18 -20.30 17.77
CA ASN A 658 23.81 -20.41 16.46
C ASN A 658 23.66 -21.78 15.79
N ALA A 659 23.41 -22.85 16.58
CA ALA A 659 23.21 -24.20 16.07
C ALA A 659 21.74 -24.52 15.76
N LEU A 660 20.78 -23.78 16.34
CA LEU A 660 19.33 -24.00 16.17
C LEU A 660 18.86 -24.14 14.71
N PRO A 661 19.36 -23.35 13.72
CA PRO A 661 18.93 -23.48 12.33
C PRO A 661 18.93 -24.90 11.76
N ALA A 662 19.82 -25.76 12.27
CA ALA A 662 19.95 -27.16 11.86
C ALA A 662 19.12 -28.14 12.71
N ILE A 663 18.45 -27.69 13.77
CA ILE A 663 17.71 -28.54 14.70
C ILE A 663 16.26 -28.73 14.22
N THR A 664 15.78 -29.97 14.20
CA THR A 664 14.40 -30.32 13.85
C THR A 664 13.39 -29.82 14.88
N ILE A 665 12.29 -29.23 14.41
CA ILE A 665 11.18 -28.77 15.27
C ILE A 665 10.34 -30.00 15.68
N PRO A 666 9.90 -30.12 16.95
CA PRO A 666 9.11 -31.25 17.40
C PRO A 666 7.76 -31.33 16.69
N CYS A 667 7.24 -32.56 16.60
CA CYS A 667 5.89 -32.84 16.08
C CYS A 667 4.80 -32.57 17.13
N ASP A 668 4.75 -31.36 17.67
CA ASP A 668 3.85 -30.97 18.76
C ASP A 668 2.50 -30.38 18.29
N GLY A 669 2.24 -30.38 16.99
CA GLY A 669 1.03 -29.81 16.38
C GLY A 669 0.98 -28.27 16.39
N GLY A 670 2.04 -27.60 16.85
CA GLY A 670 2.16 -26.15 16.80
C GLY A 670 2.57 -25.62 15.43
N VAL A 671 2.74 -24.29 15.35
CA VAL A 671 3.26 -23.60 14.17
C VAL A 671 4.63 -24.18 13.82
N ASN A 672 4.81 -24.54 12.54
CA ASN A 672 6.02 -25.15 12.00
C ASN A 672 6.42 -26.51 12.63
N ALA A 673 5.47 -27.20 13.29
CA ALA A 673 5.72 -28.53 13.84
C ALA A 673 6.12 -29.54 12.75
N CYS A 674 6.94 -30.53 13.13
CA CYS A 674 7.54 -31.52 12.23
C CYS A 674 8.37 -30.94 11.07
N ALA A 675 8.69 -29.65 11.08
CA ALA A 675 9.60 -29.10 10.08
C ALA A 675 10.98 -29.75 10.24
N ASN A 676 11.59 -30.10 9.12
CA ASN A 676 12.91 -30.75 9.09
C ASN A 676 13.96 -29.99 9.89
N SER A 677 13.84 -28.66 9.98
CA SER A 677 14.69 -27.80 10.80
C SER A 677 14.00 -26.47 11.18
N VAL A 678 14.54 -25.78 12.19
CA VAL A 678 14.19 -24.37 12.50
C VAL A 678 14.49 -23.46 11.32
N ASN A 679 15.58 -23.73 10.58
CA ASN A 679 15.99 -22.95 9.41
C ASN A 679 16.36 -21.50 9.76
N ASN A 680 15.51 -20.52 9.44
CA ASN A 680 15.78 -19.10 9.71
C ASN A 680 15.31 -18.67 11.11
N ILE A 681 15.99 -17.66 11.66
CA ILE A 681 15.63 -16.96 12.89
C ILE A 681 15.59 -15.47 12.53
N ASP A 682 14.41 -14.86 12.49
CA ASP A 682 14.21 -13.49 12.04
C ASP A 682 14.74 -12.45 13.04
N PHE A 683 14.77 -12.77 14.33
CA PHE A 683 15.46 -11.96 15.35
C PHE A 683 15.73 -12.75 16.63
N VAL A 684 16.57 -12.18 17.49
CA VAL A 684 16.74 -12.63 18.88
C VAL A 684 16.27 -11.49 19.79
N ALA A 685 15.45 -11.80 20.79
CA ALA A 685 15.04 -10.87 21.83
C ALA A 685 15.74 -11.23 23.16
N ASN A 686 16.26 -10.22 23.85
CA ASN A 686 16.79 -10.35 25.20
C ASN A 686 16.15 -9.30 26.12
N THR A 687 15.44 -9.73 27.16
CA THR A 687 14.73 -8.79 28.06
C THR A 687 15.56 -8.30 29.24
N GLY A 688 16.87 -8.19 29.10
CA GLY A 688 17.71 -7.40 30.01
C GLY A 688 18.32 -8.21 31.13
N ASP A 689 18.77 -7.49 32.16
CA ASP A 689 19.70 -8.00 33.17
C ASP A 689 20.97 -8.51 32.51
N VAL A 690 21.51 -7.68 31.61
CA VAL A 690 22.78 -7.93 30.93
C VAL A 690 23.89 -7.95 31.97
N ALA A 691 24.04 -6.88 32.73
CA ALA A 691 24.96 -6.84 33.86
C ALA A 691 24.25 -7.33 35.13
N ASN A 692 24.92 -8.12 35.97
CA ASN A 692 24.48 -8.26 37.36
C ASN A 692 24.69 -6.92 38.11
N ARG A 693 24.06 -6.74 39.28
CA ARG A 693 24.27 -5.54 40.10
C ARG A 693 25.73 -5.56 40.56
N GLN A 694 26.42 -4.44 40.42
CA GLN A 694 27.83 -4.29 40.78
C GLN A 694 28.04 -4.14 42.29
N GLU A 695 27.37 -4.99 43.07
CA GLU A 695 27.58 -5.14 44.51
C GLU A 695 29.04 -5.56 44.80
N THR A 696 29.49 -5.41 46.04
CA THR A 696 30.89 -5.69 46.41
C THR A 696 31.31 -7.10 45.98
N GLY A 697 32.37 -7.19 45.17
CA GLY A 697 32.90 -8.45 44.62
C GLY A 697 32.32 -8.87 43.26
N ILE A 698 31.36 -8.12 42.71
CA ILE A 698 30.85 -8.27 41.36
C ILE A 698 31.50 -7.23 40.44
N GLN A 699 31.77 -7.60 39.19
CA GLN A 699 32.36 -6.69 38.20
C GLN A 699 31.44 -5.51 37.84
N SER A 700 32.03 -4.46 37.26
CA SER A 700 31.28 -3.28 36.80
C SER A 700 30.36 -3.58 35.61
N ALA A 701 29.33 -2.75 35.45
CA ALA A 701 28.43 -2.83 34.30
C ALA A 701 29.16 -2.62 32.96
N ALA A 702 30.23 -1.84 32.93
CA ALA A 702 31.08 -1.64 31.75
C ALA A 702 31.78 -2.93 31.31
N LEU A 703 32.33 -3.70 32.25
CA LEU A 703 32.96 -4.99 31.91
C LEU A 703 31.91 -5.99 31.44
N SER A 704 30.75 -6.02 32.12
CA SER A 704 29.62 -6.87 31.74
C SER A 704 29.11 -6.56 30.33
N TRP A 705 28.98 -5.28 29.99
CA TRP A 705 28.58 -4.85 28.65
C TRP A 705 29.61 -5.26 27.59
N ALA A 706 30.91 -5.14 27.87
CA ALA A 706 31.96 -5.56 26.94
C ALA A 706 31.89 -7.07 26.62
N GLN A 707 31.62 -7.89 27.64
CA GLN A 707 31.41 -9.33 27.46
C GLN A 707 30.12 -9.62 26.68
N PHE A 708 29.00 -8.98 27.04
CA PHE A 708 27.74 -9.12 26.32
C PHE A 708 27.85 -8.72 24.83
N ASN A 709 28.53 -7.61 24.55
CA ASN A 709 28.78 -7.15 23.18
C ASN A 709 29.57 -8.20 22.38
N THR A 710 30.57 -8.82 22.99
CA THR A 710 31.35 -9.88 22.35
C THR A 710 30.49 -11.10 22.06
N ASP A 711 29.71 -11.55 23.04
CA ASP A 711 29.03 -12.84 22.96
C ASP A 711 27.70 -12.74 22.19
N TYR A 712 26.83 -11.78 22.51
CA TYR A 712 25.52 -11.62 21.86
C TYR A 712 25.58 -10.76 20.60
N ILE A 713 26.08 -9.52 20.69
CA ILE A 713 26.00 -8.56 19.56
C ILE A 713 26.91 -9.03 18.40
N LEU A 714 28.16 -9.38 18.70
CA LEU A 714 29.11 -9.86 17.70
C LEU A 714 28.99 -11.37 17.47
N GLY A 715 28.79 -12.15 18.53
CA GLY A 715 28.82 -13.62 18.48
C GLY A 715 27.58 -14.32 17.93
N LEU A 716 26.41 -13.66 17.87
CA LEU A 716 25.24 -14.20 17.16
C LEU A 716 25.49 -14.20 15.64
N LYS A 717 25.28 -15.36 15.02
CA LYS A 717 25.53 -15.67 13.59
C LYS A 717 24.29 -16.17 12.85
N VAL A 718 23.16 -16.29 13.56
CA VAL A 718 21.88 -16.69 12.97
C VAL A 718 21.43 -15.68 11.89
N LYS A 719 20.63 -16.18 10.95
CA LYS A 719 20.16 -15.40 9.79
C LYS A 719 18.64 -15.40 9.71
N ASP A 720 18.10 -14.28 9.26
CA ASP A 720 16.68 -14.11 8.96
C ASP A 720 16.27 -14.88 7.70
N LYS A 721 14.98 -14.87 7.38
CA LYS A 721 14.45 -15.53 6.17
C LYS A 721 15.04 -15.02 4.85
N ASN A 722 15.64 -13.83 4.84
CA ASN A 722 16.27 -13.22 3.67
C ASN A 722 17.78 -13.52 3.61
N GLY A 723 18.32 -14.25 4.59
CA GLY A 723 19.75 -14.58 4.68
C GLY A 723 20.62 -13.48 5.29
N ALA A 724 20.03 -12.39 5.80
CA ALA A 724 20.74 -11.33 6.52
C ALA A 724 20.99 -11.72 7.99
N LYS A 725 22.00 -11.14 8.64
CA LYS A 725 22.26 -11.38 10.07
C LYS A 725 21.06 -10.92 10.88
N SER A 726 20.52 -11.81 11.72
CA SER A 726 19.34 -11.49 12.53
C SER A 726 19.65 -10.36 13.52
N PRO A 727 18.78 -9.36 13.65
CA PRO A 727 18.92 -8.33 14.66
C PRO A 727 18.73 -8.90 16.08
N LEU A 728 19.38 -8.26 17.04
CA LEU A 728 19.16 -8.46 18.47
C LEU A 728 18.34 -7.28 19.00
N TYR A 729 17.18 -7.55 19.57
CA TYR A 729 16.34 -6.57 20.25
C TYR A 729 16.48 -6.71 21.76
N LEU A 730 16.69 -5.60 22.44
CA LEU A 730 16.98 -5.55 23.87
C LEU A 730 16.04 -4.61 24.62
N VAL A 731 15.75 -4.94 25.88
CA VAL A 731 15.29 -3.97 26.88
C VAL A 731 16.19 -4.08 28.11
N PRO A 732 16.35 -3.01 28.90
CA PRO A 732 17.12 -3.06 30.14
C PRO A 732 16.35 -3.82 31.23
N GLY A 733 17.08 -4.53 32.09
CA GLY A 733 16.52 -5.15 33.29
C GLY A 733 16.74 -4.33 34.56
N ASN A 734 16.23 -4.80 35.69
CA ASN A 734 16.35 -4.07 36.96
C ASN A 734 17.82 -3.90 37.39
N HIS A 735 18.69 -4.85 37.09
CA HIS A 735 20.12 -4.75 37.39
C HIS A 735 20.81 -3.70 36.51
N ASP A 736 20.48 -3.64 35.22
CA ASP A 736 21.04 -2.64 34.29
C ASP A 736 20.66 -1.21 34.72
N VAL A 737 19.39 -1.02 35.10
CA VAL A 737 18.88 0.27 35.59
C VAL A 737 19.47 0.61 36.96
N SER A 738 19.51 -0.34 37.91
CA SER A 738 20.09 -0.12 39.25
C SER A 738 21.55 0.29 39.17
N ASN A 739 22.35 -0.33 38.29
CA ASN A 739 23.75 0.07 38.08
C ASN A 739 23.85 1.52 37.58
N ALA A 740 22.87 1.98 36.80
CA ALA A 740 22.83 3.32 36.24
C ALA A 740 22.36 4.39 37.24
N ILE A 741 21.30 4.12 38.02
CA ILE A 741 20.64 5.12 38.88
C ILE A 741 20.93 4.99 40.38
N GLY A 742 21.59 3.90 40.79
CA GLY A 742 21.89 3.58 42.18
C GLY A 742 21.05 2.42 42.72
N TYR A 743 21.46 1.90 43.89
CA TYR A 743 20.83 0.79 44.57
C TYR A 743 20.91 0.99 46.09
N TYR A 744 19.95 0.42 46.85
CA TYR A 744 19.92 0.62 48.31
C TYR A 744 21.04 -0.12 49.05
N LYS A 745 21.72 -1.07 48.39
CA LYS A 745 22.95 -1.71 48.89
C LYS A 745 24.19 -1.07 48.26
N ALA A 746 25.31 -1.17 48.96
CA ALA A 746 26.59 -0.69 48.47
C ALA A 746 27.01 -1.38 47.16
N MET A 747 27.40 -0.57 46.18
CA MET A 747 27.91 -0.97 44.88
C MET A 747 29.33 -0.42 44.66
N THR A 748 30.14 -1.10 43.85
CA THR A 748 31.49 -0.66 43.48
C THR A 748 31.74 -0.90 41.99
N PRO A 749 31.77 0.14 41.14
CA PRO A 749 31.54 1.56 41.46
C PRO A 749 30.10 1.84 41.91
N ALA A 750 29.86 3.00 42.55
CA ALA A 750 28.52 3.38 43.01
C ALA A 750 27.54 3.62 41.85
N PHE A 751 28.03 4.03 40.68
CA PHE A 751 27.27 4.24 39.46
C PHE A 751 28.09 3.76 38.26
N ASP A 752 27.44 3.04 37.35
CA ASP A 752 27.95 2.71 36.03
C ASP A 752 26.77 2.49 35.07
N ALA A 753 26.41 3.52 34.32
CA ALA A 753 25.30 3.43 33.37
C ALA A 753 25.68 2.77 32.03
N THR A 754 26.88 2.19 31.90
CA THR A 754 27.39 1.69 30.61
C THR A 754 26.44 0.67 29.96
N SER A 755 25.93 -0.31 30.72
CA SER A 755 24.98 -1.28 30.17
C SER A 755 23.71 -0.59 29.66
N TYR A 756 23.07 0.22 30.51
CA TYR A 756 21.83 0.93 30.18
C TYR A 756 21.98 1.88 28.98
N VAL A 757 23.01 2.73 28.99
CA VAL A 757 23.27 3.73 27.95
C VAL A 757 23.51 3.06 26.60
N ASN A 758 24.23 1.93 26.56
CA ASN A 758 24.45 1.23 25.31
C ASN A 758 23.20 0.51 24.80
N ILE A 759 22.36 -0.05 25.70
CA ILE A 759 21.03 -0.57 25.32
C ILE A 759 20.19 0.55 24.70
N TYR A 760 20.12 1.72 25.35
CA TYR A 760 19.40 2.89 24.85
C TYR A 760 19.91 3.30 23.47
N ASN A 761 21.22 3.50 23.31
CA ASN A 761 21.81 3.92 22.03
C ASN A 761 21.55 2.92 20.90
N MET A 762 21.65 1.62 21.19
CA MET A 762 21.48 0.57 20.19
C MET A 762 20.02 0.47 19.72
N MET A 763 19.07 0.60 20.65
CA MET A 763 17.64 0.40 20.36
C MET A 763 16.94 1.66 19.88
N MET A 764 17.18 2.78 20.56
CA MET A 764 16.52 4.06 20.29
C MET A 764 17.18 4.81 19.13
N LYS A 765 18.45 4.52 18.82
CA LYS A 765 19.25 5.18 17.77
C LYS A 765 19.09 6.70 17.77
N PRO A 766 19.32 7.38 18.92
CA PRO A 766 19.16 8.82 19.01
C PRO A 766 20.12 9.53 18.05
N THR A 767 19.74 10.70 17.53
CA THR A 767 20.59 11.53 16.66
C THR A 767 21.94 11.87 17.30
N THR A 768 21.97 11.99 18.63
CA THR A 768 23.20 12.13 19.42
C THR A 768 23.26 10.98 20.42
N ALA A 769 24.34 10.19 20.37
CA ALA A 769 24.53 9.08 21.28
C ALA A 769 24.64 9.59 22.73
N LEU A 770 23.87 8.97 23.62
CA LEU A 770 23.94 9.18 25.05
C LEU A 770 25.28 8.66 25.57
N THR A 771 25.93 9.38 26.47
CA THR A 771 27.21 8.98 27.08
C THR A 771 27.02 8.69 28.55
N ASN A 772 27.91 7.87 29.14
CA ASN A 772 27.84 7.58 30.58
C ASN A 772 27.93 8.88 31.40
N VAL A 773 28.90 9.76 31.08
CA VAL A 773 29.05 11.08 31.70
C VAL A 773 27.80 11.97 31.51
N GLY A 774 27.20 11.96 30.31
CA GLY A 774 25.96 12.69 30.06
C GLY A 774 24.75 12.16 30.83
N PHE A 775 24.77 10.88 31.22
CA PHE A 775 23.69 10.24 31.97
C PHE A 775 23.82 10.41 33.48
N ILE A 776 24.98 10.09 34.06
CA ILE A 776 25.20 10.13 35.53
C ILE A 776 25.85 11.42 36.02
N GLY A 777 26.39 12.25 35.12
CA GLY A 777 27.15 13.47 35.43
C GLY A 777 28.67 13.23 35.49
N ALA A 778 29.45 14.31 35.33
CA ALA A 778 30.91 14.27 35.46
C ALA A 778 31.38 13.89 36.88
N THR A 779 30.59 14.29 37.88
CA THR A 779 30.65 13.75 39.24
C THR A 779 29.35 12.97 39.45
N PRO A 780 29.38 11.63 39.41
CA PRO A 780 28.17 10.80 39.45
C PRO A 780 27.25 11.10 40.65
N ASN A 781 25.95 11.30 40.39
CA ASN A 781 24.94 11.56 41.41
C ASN A 781 23.60 10.86 41.07
N ALA A 782 22.97 10.24 42.07
CA ALA A 782 21.68 9.57 41.95
C ALA A 782 20.56 10.49 41.42
N THR A 783 20.53 11.77 41.83
CA THR A 783 19.50 12.71 41.33
C THR A 783 19.62 12.95 39.83
N THR A 784 20.83 13.18 39.35
CA THR A 784 21.11 13.37 37.91
C THR A 784 20.80 12.11 37.14
N ALA A 785 21.25 10.94 37.64
CA ALA A 785 21.01 9.66 36.98
C ALA A 785 19.51 9.30 36.90
N ALA A 786 18.75 9.52 37.97
CA ALA A 786 17.32 9.28 38.00
C ALA A 786 16.55 10.19 37.02
N ALA A 787 16.92 11.48 36.95
CA ALA A 787 16.35 12.40 35.97
C ALA A 787 16.67 11.98 34.52
N SER A 788 17.92 11.58 34.26
CA SER A 788 18.33 11.05 32.96
C SER A 788 17.58 9.76 32.60
N TYR A 789 17.37 8.85 33.55
CA TYR A 789 16.58 7.63 33.32
C TYR A 789 15.12 7.92 32.99
N ALA A 790 14.49 8.85 33.71
CA ALA A 790 13.12 9.28 33.42
C ALA A 790 12.98 9.89 32.02
N ALA A 791 13.98 10.67 31.57
CA ALA A 791 13.97 11.31 30.26
C ALA A 791 14.36 10.37 29.10
N ASN A 792 15.11 9.30 29.37
CA ASN A 792 15.70 8.43 28.35
C ASN A 792 15.20 6.99 28.47
N LYS A 793 13.88 6.80 28.59
CA LYS A 793 13.26 5.47 28.62
C LYS A 793 13.46 4.73 27.29
N VAL A 794 13.67 3.42 27.37
CA VAL A 794 13.83 2.53 26.21
C VAL A 794 12.45 1.99 25.81
N PHE A 795 11.78 2.68 24.89
CA PHE A 795 10.48 2.28 24.33
C PHE A 795 10.55 2.31 22.80
N TYR A 796 10.35 1.17 22.14
CA TYR A 796 10.39 1.11 20.68
C TYR A 796 9.55 -0.05 20.14
N SER A 797 9.19 0.05 18.86
CA SER A 797 8.42 -0.97 18.14
C SER A 797 9.11 -1.43 16.86
N LYS A 798 8.72 -2.62 16.38
CA LYS A 798 9.15 -3.25 15.12
C LYS A 798 8.00 -4.03 14.48
N ASP A 799 7.73 -3.76 13.21
CA ASP A 799 6.83 -4.59 12.41
C ASP A 799 7.61 -5.69 11.71
N ILE A 800 7.33 -6.95 12.08
CA ILE A 800 8.05 -8.10 11.52
C ILE A 800 7.03 -9.18 11.15
N GLY A 801 6.96 -9.49 9.85
CA GLY A 801 6.12 -10.56 9.33
C GLY A 801 4.64 -10.45 9.72
N GLY A 802 4.06 -9.24 9.64
CA GLY A 802 2.65 -9.00 9.91
C GLY A 802 2.27 -8.95 11.39
N VAL A 803 3.25 -8.84 12.29
CA VAL A 803 3.06 -8.67 13.73
C VAL A 803 3.78 -7.41 14.18
N HIS A 804 3.13 -6.65 15.06
CA HIS A 804 3.68 -5.45 15.65
C HIS A 804 4.30 -5.78 17.02
N PHE A 805 5.62 -5.75 17.11
CA PHE A 805 6.36 -6.06 18.34
C PHE A 805 6.70 -4.80 19.09
N ILE A 806 6.36 -4.74 20.38
CA ILE A 806 6.64 -3.61 21.26
C ILE A 806 7.63 -4.06 22.33
N PHE A 807 8.66 -3.25 22.54
CA PHE A 807 9.72 -3.47 23.53
C PHE A 807 9.71 -2.31 24.53
N LEU A 808 9.43 -2.61 25.80
CA LEU A 808 9.34 -1.64 26.87
C LEU A 808 10.36 -1.93 27.97
N GLY A 809 11.13 -0.92 28.36
CA GLY A 809 11.97 -0.99 29.54
C GLY A 809 11.16 -1.23 30.81
N MET A 810 11.59 -2.20 31.63
CA MET A 810 10.95 -2.62 32.88
C MET A 810 9.50 -3.10 32.76
N TRP A 811 8.51 -2.22 32.71
CA TRP A 811 7.09 -2.55 32.84
C TRP A 811 6.19 -1.50 32.13
N PRO A 812 4.95 -1.83 31.72
CA PRO A 812 4.03 -0.89 31.06
C PRO A 812 3.44 0.17 32.01
N ASP A 813 4.28 1.06 32.54
CA ASP A 813 3.87 2.19 33.38
C ASP A 813 3.06 3.27 32.62
N SER A 814 2.64 4.32 33.32
CA SER A 814 1.85 5.41 32.75
C SER A 814 2.52 6.10 31.55
N ALA A 815 3.83 6.28 31.58
CA ALA A 815 4.61 6.84 30.47
C ALA A 815 4.67 5.85 29.29
N ALA A 816 4.96 4.58 29.56
CA ALA A 816 4.99 3.54 28.54
C ALA A 816 3.63 3.37 27.84
N ARG A 817 2.52 3.42 28.59
CA ARG A 817 1.16 3.31 28.03
C ARG A 817 0.77 4.51 27.19
N THR A 818 1.17 5.72 27.59
CA THR A 818 0.98 6.92 26.79
C THR A 818 1.78 6.84 25.48
N TRP A 819 3.02 6.36 25.55
CA TRP A 819 3.83 6.11 24.35
C TRP A 819 3.20 5.04 23.45
N MET A 820 2.77 3.91 24.01
CA MET A 820 2.10 2.84 23.26
C MET A 820 0.80 3.31 22.60
N ASP A 821 0.03 4.19 23.23
CA ASP A 821 -1.18 4.74 22.63
C ASP A 821 -0.86 5.57 21.37
N SER A 822 0.26 6.29 21.37
CA SER A 822 0.74 6.99 20.17
C SER A 822 1.19 6.00 19.09
N ASP A 823 1.97 5.00 19.44
CA ASP A 823 2.49 3.97 18.52
C ASP A 823 1.33 3.18 17.87
N LEU A 824 0.42 2.66 18.69
CA LEU A 824 -0.73 1.87 18.27
C LEU A 824 -1.78 2.67 17.49
N SER A 825 -1.78 4.00 17.55
CA SER A 825 -2.70 4.84 16.75
C SER A 825 -2.51 4.67 15.24
N THR A 826 -1.32 4.20 14.83
CA THR A 826 -0.95 3.95 13.43
C THR A 826 -1.12 2.48 13.01
N VAL A 827 -1.46 1.60 13.96
CA VAL A 827 -1.54 0.15 13.77
C VAL A 827 -2.99 -0.29 13.65
N SER A 828 -3.31 -1.11 12.64
CA SER A 828 -4.68 -1.64 12.49
C SER A 828 -5.09 -2.46 13.73
N SER A 829 -6.34 -2.31 14.16
CA SER A 829 -6.93 -3.06 15.29
C SER A 829 -6.99 -4.57 15.07
N THR A 830 -6.74 -5.05 13.85
CA THR A 830 -6.63 -6.47 13.50
C THR A 830 -5.20 -6.98 13.43
N THR A 831 -4.19 -6.10 13.50
CA THR A 831 -2.77 -6.49 13.51
C THR A 831 -2.40 -6.97 14.91
N PRO A 832 -1.89 -8.21 15.06
CA PRO A 832 -1.48 -8.72 16.37
C PRO A 832 -0.29 -7.94 16.94
N VAL A 833 -0.35 -7.68 18.24
CA VAL A 833 0.66 -6.97 19.01
C VAL A 833 1.25 -7.90 20.08
N VAL A 834 2.58 -7.93 20.19
CA VAL A 834 3.32 -8.73 21.17
C VAL A 834 4.23 -7.82 22.00
N LEU A 835 4.10 -7.89 23.33
CA LEU A 835 4.88 -7.07 24.27
C LEU A 835 6.09 -7.82 24.81
N PHE A 836 7.23 -7.14 24.88
CA PHE A 836 8.43 -7.56 25.61
C PHE A 836 8.75 -6.55 26.70
N THR A 837 8.98 -7.07 27.90
CA THR A 837 9.28 -6.29 29.11
C THR A 837 10.28 -7.07 29.96
N HIS A 838 10.88 -6.43 30.96
CA HIS A 838 11.70 -7.17 31.92
C HIS A 838 10.84 -7.78 33.04
N ASP A 839 9.97 -6.96 33.64
CA ASP A 839 9.12 -7.36 34.75
C ASP A 839 7.84 -8.07 34.30
N GLN A 840 7.39 -9.00 35.13
CA GLN A 840 6.10 -9.65 34.98
C GLN A 840 4.92 -8.64 35.04
N PRO A 841 3.75 -8.98 34.45
CA PRO A 841 2.55 -8.14 34.55
C PRO A 841 2.14 -7.84 36.00
N ASP A 842 2.31 -8.80 36.90
CA ASP A 842 2.20 -8.70 38.34
C ASP A 842 3.51 -8.18 38.97
N ILE A 843 3.86 -6.95 38.59
CA ILE A 843 5.14 -6.29 38.92
C ILE A 843 5.56 -6.45 40.39
N GLU A 844 6.86 -6.66 40.61
CA GLU A 844 7.45 -6.65 41.95
C GLU A 844 7.42 -5.23 42.54
N THR A 845 6.80 -5.08 43.70
CA THR A 845 6.58 -3.76 44.31
C THR A 845 7.87 -3.02 44.65
N LYS A 846 8.97 -3.73 44.91
CA LYS A 846 10.30 -3.11 45.10
C LYS A 846 10.80 -2.34 43.87
N HIS A 847 10.36 -2.67 42.65
CA HIS A 847 10.78 -1.96 41.43
C HIS A 847 10.06 -0.62 41.22
N LEU A 848 8.97 -0.40 41.94
CA LEU A 848 8.21 0.85 41.89
C LEU A 848 9.00 2.00 42.51
N MET A 849 8.67 3.23 42.11
CA MET A 849 9.16 4.44 42.76
C MET A 849 8.79 4.45 44.24
N ASN A 850 9.78 4.78 45.09
CA ASN A 850 9.61 4.89 46.52
C ASN A 850 8.50 5.90 46.84
N PRO A 851 7.38 5.48 47.45
CA PRO A 851 6.26 6.37 47.77
C PRO A 851 6.45 7.07 49.12
N ASN A 852 7.49 6.71 49.87
CA ASN A 852 7.74 7.19 51.22
C ASN A 852 8.78 8.31 51.26
N GLY A 853 8.63 9.24 52.22
CA GLY A 853 9.65 10.22 52.58
C GLY A 853 10.09 11.10 51.40
N THR A 854 11.39 11.16 51.14
CA THR A 854 12.00 11.92 50.04
C THR A 854 11.98 11.22 48.69
N HIS A 855 11.32 10.06 48.59
CA HIS A 855 11.23 9.23 47.38
C HIS A 855 12.59 8.74 46.84
N ASP A 856 13.64 8.81 47.65
CA ASP A 856 14.99 8.38 47.33
C ASP A 856 15.16 6.86 47.48
N ILE A 857 16.16 6.31 46.81
CA ILE A 857 16.57 4.92 46.98
C ILE A 857 17.30 4.82 48.32
N ASN A 858 16.72 4.10 49.29
CA ASN A 858 17.31 3.98 50.62
C ASN A 858 17.10 2.60 51.26
N SER A 859 17.95 2.26 52.22
CA SER A 859 17.97 0.96 52.88
C SER A 859 16.76 0.67 53.77
N SER A 860 16.03 1.71 54.17
CA SER A 860 14.84 1.60 55.03
C SER A 860 13.62 1.16 54.23
N ALA A 861 13.36 1.84 53.10
CA ALA A 861 12.19 1.60 52.26
C ALA A 861 12.43 0.52 51.20
N LYS A 862 13.68 0.33 50.75
CA LYS A 862 14.12 -0.73 49.81
C LYS A 862 13.43 -0.74 48.43
N PHE A 863 12.84 0.39 48.04
CA PHE A 863 12.39 0.61 46.67
C PHE A 863 13.58 0.96 45.75
N GLU A 864 13.48 0.57 44.49
CA GLU A 864 14.56 0.66 43.50
C GLU A 864 14.33 1.76 42.46
N ASN A 865 13.15 2.39 42.43
CA ASN A 865 12.81 3.53 41.56
C ASN A 865 12.97 3.24 40.05
N LEU A 866 12.61 2.03 39.61
CA LEU A 866 12.77 1.58 38.24
C LEU A 866 11.52 1.87 37.38
N VAL A 867 10.35 1.88 38.03
CA VAL A 867 9.04 2.05 37.40
C VAL A 867 8.32 3.21 38.07
N TYR A 868 7.88 4.20 37.28
CA TYR A 868 7.23 5.41 37.80
C TYR A 868 5.71 5.17 37.95
N GLY A 869 5.10 5.77 38.97
CA GLY A 869 3.86 5.28 39.59
C GLY A 869 2.54 5.46 38.82
N GLU A 870 1.49 4.90 39.43
CA GLU A 870 0.09 4.89 39.02
C GLU A 870 -0.76 5.58 40.11
N GLY A 871 -1.46 6.69 39.80
CA GLY A 871 -2.37 7.35 40.75
C GLY A 871 -2.20 8.87 40.93
N VAL A 872 -3.01 9.47 41.83
CA VAL A 872 -3.07 10.93 42.07
C VAL A 872 -1.72 11.43 42.59
N GLY A 873 -1.02 12.23 41.77
CA GLY A 873 0.30 12.79 42.09
C GLY A 873 1.50 12.07 41.44
N GLY A 874 1.29 10.97 40.70
CA GLY A 874 2.36 10.27 39.96
C GLY A 874 3.19 9.27 40.76
N TYR A 875 2.79 8.94 42.00
CA TYR A 875 3.50 8.02 42.89
C TYR A 875 2.84 6.63 42.94
N ALA A 876 3.62 5.60 43.26
CA ALA A 876 3.14 4.22 43.42
C ALA A 876 2.18 4.10 44.62
N SER A 877 1.15 3.27 44.51
CA SER A 877 0.09 3.16 45.53
C SER A 877 0.47 2.28 46.73
N VAL A 878 1.58 1.55 46.62
CA VAL A 878 2.08 0.61 47.63
C VAL A 878 2.81 1.33 48.76
N THR A 879 2.82 0.80 49.98
CA THR A 879 3.52 1.44 51.12
C THR A 879 4.79 0.70 51.56
N SER A 880 5.02 -0.52 51.03
CA SER A 880 6.19 -1.35 51.33
C SER A 880 6.67 -2.11 50.10
N SER A 881 7.99 -2.37 50.02
CA SER A 881 8.66 -3.01 48.88
C SER A 881 8.35 -4.51 48.71
N GLY A 882 7.47 -5.08 49.53
CA GLY A 882 7.00 -6.47 49.46
C GLY A 882 5.48 -6.61 49.51
N GLY A 883 4.75 -5.50 49.35
CA GLY A 883 3.28 -5.50 49.29
C GLY A 883 2.74 -6.02 47.95
N ALA A 884 1.40 -6.07 47.83
CA ALA A 884 0.72 -6.41 46.58
C ALA A 884 0.63 -5.18 45.65
N SER A 885 0.87 -5.37 44.34
CA SER A 885 0.75 -4.35 43.28
C SER A 885 -0.66 -4.27 42.67
N THR A 886 -1.71 -4.46 43.47
CA THR A 886 -3.09 -4.64 42.97
C THR A 886 -3.59 -3.45 42.15
N VAL A 887 -3.26 -2.21 42.56
CA VAL A 887 -3.72 -0.99 41.86
C VAL A 887 -3.01 -0.84 40.53
N GLU A 888 -1.70 -1.06 40.50
CA GLU A 888 -0.87 -0.98 39.30
C GLU A 888 -1.32 -2.05 38.28
N GLN A 889 -1.52 -3.28 38.74
CA GLN A 889 -2.05 -4.36 37.91
C GLN A 889 -3.46 -4.06 37.39
N ALA A 890 -4.33 -3.47 38.23
CA ALA A 890 -5.68 -3.08 37.81
C ALA A 890 -5.66 -1.96 36.77
N ALA A 891 -4.74 -0.99 36.89
CA ALA A 891 -4.55 0.07 35.91
C ALA A 891 -4.09 -0.49 34.56
N PHE A 892 -3.09 -1.38 34.56
CA PHE A 892 -2.64 -2.07 33.35
C PHE A 892 -3.75 -2.94 32.73
N ALA A 893 -4.46 -3.74 33.54
CA ALA A 893 -5.56 -4.57 33.08
C ALA A 893 -6.70 -3.72 32.48
N SER A 894 -7.02 -2.58 33.09
CA SER A 894 -8.02 -1.64 32.56
C SER A 894 -7.60 -1.08 31.20
N TRP A 895 -6.33 -0.66 31.06
CA TRP A 895 -5.81 -0.14 29.81
C TRP A 895 -5.82 -1.19 28.69
N ILE A 896 -5.38 -2.43 28.98
CA ILE A 896 -5.23 -3.47 27.97
C ILE A 896 -6.56 -4.04 27.46
N LYS A 897 -7.67 -3.94 28.23
CA LYS A 897 -9.01 -4.39 27.80
C LYS A 897 -9.48 -3.75 26.50
N ASN A 898 -9.13 -2.49 26.30
CA ASN A 898 -9.51 -1.75 25.11
C ASN A 898 -8.54 -1.97 23.93
N ARG A 899 -7.46 -2.73 24.14
CA ARG A 899 -6.42 -3.06 23.14
C ARG A 899 -6.34 -4.57 22.95
N LYS A 900 -7.40 -5.11 22.38
CA LYS A 900 -7.62 -6.57 22.22
C LYS A 900 -6.60 -7.22 21.31
N ASN A 901 -6.00 -6.46 20.41
CA ASN A 901 -4.94 -6.93 19.53
C ASN A 901 -3.59 -7.15 20.22
N ILE A 902 -3.39 -6.71 21.46
CA ILE A 902 -2.27 -7.16 22.30
C ILE A 902 -2.54 -8.58 22.76
N VAL A 903 -1.86 -9.56 22.19
CA VAL A 903 -2.20 -10.99 22.32
C VAL A 903 -1.22 -11.78 23.19
N ALA A 904 0.00 -11.28 23.39
CA ALA A 904 1.03 -11.94 24.16
C ALA A 904 1.96 -10.95 24.91
N TYR A 905 2.50 -11.41 26.03
CA TYR A 905 3.44 -10.69 26.89
C TYR A 905 4.62 -11.59 27.26
N PHE A 906 5.84 -11.13 26.99
CA PHE A 906 7.08 -11.83 27.27
C PHE A 906 7.88 -11.09 28.34
N HIS A 907 8.40 -11.83 29.34
CA HIS A 907 9.19 -11.24 30.42
C HIS A 907 10.24 -12.17 31.05
N GLY A 908 11.22 -11.55 31.71
CA GLY A 908 12.31 -12.20 32.44
C GLY A 908 12.14 -12.05 33.96
N ASN A 909 13.17 -11.50 34.62
CA ASN A 909 13.27 -11.11 36.04
C ASN A 909 13.17 -12.27 37.05
N SER A 910 12.17 -13.14 36.93
CA SER A 910 11.92 -14.16 37.95
C SER A 910 12.85 -15.37 37.85
N ASN A 911 13.55 -15.57 36.73
CA ASN A 911 14.55 -16.63 36.51
C ASN A 911 13.99 -18.06 36.43
N TRP A 912 12.87 -18.32 35.74
CA TRP A 912 12.49 -19.70 35.34
C TRP A 912 11.56 -19.68 34.14
N ASN A 913 11.53 -20.78 33.38
CA ASN A 913 10.65 -20.90 32.23
C ASN A 913 9.19 -21.22 32.64
N GLN A 914 8.22 -20.48 32.09
CA GLN A 914 6.79 -20.71 32.34
C GLN A 914 5.89 -20.21 31.20
N PHE A 915 4.79 -20.93 30.97
CA PHE A 915 3.72 -20.57 30.04
C PHE A 915 2.42 -20.39 30.82
N TYR A 916 1.91 -19.17 30.98
CA TYR A 916 0.72 -18.90 31.78
C TYR A 916 -0.22 -17.91 31.10
N THR A 917 -1.33 -17.62 31.78
CA THR A 917 -2.30 -16.60 31.35
C THR A 917 -2.45 -15.62 32.50
N PHE A 918 -2.12 -14.36 32.26
CA PHE A 918 -2.36 -13.28 33.21
C PHE A 918 -3.82 -12.84 33.10
N THR A 919 -4.53 -12.87 34.24
CA THR A 919 -5.96 -12.54 34.30
C THR A 919 -6.27 -11.19 34.93
N GLY A 920 -5.24 -10.48 35.39
CA GLY A 920 -5.40 -9.30 36.23
C GLY A 920 -5.97 -9.60 37.62
N PRO A 921 -5.96 -8.64 38.53
CA PRO A 921 -6.45 -8.81 39.90
C PRO A 921 -7.96 -9.08 39.97
N ASN A 922 -8.71 -8.63 38.95
CA ASN A 922 -10.16 -8.80 38.85
C ASN A 922 -10.58 -10.01 38.01
N SER A 923 -9.63 -10.80 37.49
CA SER A 923 -9.89 -11.96 36.62
C SER A 923 -10.74 -11.64 35.38
N ASP A 924 -10.54 -10.46 34.79
CA ASP A 924 -11.40 -9.89 33.75
C ASP A 924 -10.63 -9.52 32.47
N ILE A 925 -9.45 -10.10 32.31
CA ILE A 925 -8.69 -10.17 31.06
C ILE A 925 -8.14 -11.59 30.90
N SER A 926 -7.70 -11.94 29.68
CA SER A 926 -6.93 -13.16 29.43
C SER A 926 -5.74 -12.81 28.56
N LEU A 927 -4.54 -12.70 29.13
CA LEU A 927 -3.33 -12.34 28.38
C LEU A 927 -2.34 -13.49 28.41
N ASN A 928 -2.01 -14.05 27.23
CA ASN A 928 -0.99 -15.09 27.14
C ASN A 928 0.35 -14.52 27.59
N THR A 929 0.94 -15.12 28.62
CA THR A 929 2.17 -14.62 29.23
C THR A 929 3.24 -15.70 29.24
N PHE A 930 4.45 -15.31 28.84
CA PHE A 930 5.57 -16.21 28.64
C PHE A 930 6.77 -15.68 29.42
N ARG A 931 7.31 -16.52 30.29
CA ARG A 931 8.46 -16.23 31.14
C ARG A 931 9.63 -17.08 30.74
N VAL A 932 10.81 -16.50 30.58
CA VAL A 932 12.02 -17.24 30.20
C VAL A 932 12.96 -17.45 31.39
N ASP A 933 13.69 -18.56 31.35
CA ASP A 933 14.71 -18.91 32.33
C ASP A 933 15.96 -18.01 32.22
N SER A 934 16.74 -17.94 33.30
CA SER A 934 18.04 -17.24 33.31
C SER A 934 19.19 -18.23 33.09
N PRO A 935 20.14 -17.96 32.17
CA PRO A 935 21.35 -18.77 32.03
C PRO A 935 22.21 -18.79 33.30
N MET A 936 22.06 -17.85 34.23
CA MET A 936 22.87 -17.75 35.43
C MET A 936 22.12 -18.01 36.73
N LYS A 937 20.85 -17.57 36.81
CA LYS A 937 20.04 -17.62 38.03
C LYS A 937 18.87 -18.60 37.96
N GLY A 938 18.77 -19.40 36.90
CA GLY A 938 17.61 -20.26 36.66
C GLY A 938 17.20 -21.11 37.87
N GLU A 939 15.98 -20.89 38.38
CA GLU A 939 15.47 -21.41 39.65
C GLU A 939 15.50 -22.94 39.69
N ALA A 940 15.04 -23.58 38.62
CA ALA A 940 15.04 -25.04 38.49
C ALA A 940 16.45 -25.64 38.30
N SER A 941 17.45 -24.81 38.04
CA SER A 941 18.80 -25.22 37.66
C SER A 941 19.89 -24.85 38.68
N LYS A 942 19.54 -24.13 39.77
CA LYS A 942 20.46 -23.69 40.83
C LYS A 942 20.46 -24.63 42.04
N THR A 943 21.51 -24.54 42.87
CA THR A 943 21.81 -25.45 43.99
C THR A 943 21.09 -25.20 45.31
N ASP A 944 20.31 -24.13 45.44
CA ASP A 944 19.61 -23.80 46.69
C ASP A 944 18.10 -23.66 46.43
N LEU A 945 17.39 -24.79 46.56
CA LEU A 945 15.93 -24.89 46.50
C LEU A 945 15.41 -25.36 47.87
N THR A 946 15.36 -24.45 48.85
CA THR A 946 14.62 -24.70 50.10
C THR A 946 13.10 -24.73 49.90
N ASN A 947 12.58 -24.24 48.76
CA ASN A 947 11.14 -24.05 48.54
C ASN A 947 10.48 -24.94 47.46
N LEU A 948 11.21 -25.83 46.76
CA LEU A 948 10.63 -26.70 45.70
C LEU A 948 11.00 -28.19 45.77
N GLY A 949 11.79 -28.63 46.75
CA GLY A 949 12.00 -30.06 47.01
C GLY A 949 12.76 -30.87 45.94
N SER A 950 13.49 -30.24 45.00
CA SER A 950 14.30 -30.95 44.00
C SER A 950 15.79 -30.60 44.06
N THR A 951 16.64 -31.57 43.74
CA THR A 951 18.09 -31.40 43.57
C THR A 951 18.40 -30.54 42.35
N ALA A 952 19.47 -29.74 42.43
CA ALA A 952 19.95 -28.89 41.33
C ALA A 952 20.07 -29.66 40.01
N ASP A 953 19.49 -29.14 38.94
CA ASP A 953 19.54 -29.77 37.62
C ASP A 953 19.90 -28.77 36.51
N PRO A 954 21.21 -28.59 36.21
CA PRO A 954 21.66 -27.76 35.11
C PRO A 954 21.09 -28.17 33.75
N SER A 955 20.57 -29.39 33.59
CA SER A 955 19.96 -29.84 32.32
C SER A 955 18.65 -29.11 31.98
N ARG A 956 18.05 -28.41 32.96
CA ARG A 956 16.82 -27.62 32.82
C ARG A 956 17.03 -26.19 32.35
N LEU A 957 18.28 -25.76 32.18
CA LEU A 957 18.59 -24.45 31.60
C LEU A 957 17.96 -24.31 30.21
N SER A 958 17.13 -23.30 30.04
CA SER A 958 16.34 -23.13 28.81
C SER A 958 16.29 -21.71 28.28
N TYR A 959 15.89 -21.58 27.02
CA TYR A 959 15.38 -20.36 26.40
C TYR A 959 14.16 -20.73 25.56
N GLN A 960 13.47 -19.74 24.99
CA GLN A 960 12.29 -20.00 24.18
C GLN A 960 12.55 -19.84 22.69
N VAL A 961 11.97 -20.75 21.90
CA VAL A 961 11.92 -20.70 20.42
C VAL A 961 10.47 -20.45 20.01
N ILE A 962 10.23 -19.37 19.27
CA ILE A 962 8.89 -18.95 18.90
C ILE A 962 8.72 -19.06 17.40
N SER A 963 7.58 -19.60 16.96
CA SER A 963 7.16 -19.64 15.56
C SER A 963 5.77 -19.00 15.42
N ILE A 964 5.63 -18.02 14.52
CA ILE A 964 4.40 -17.28 14.25
C ILE A 964 3.99 -17.53 12.79
N ASP A 965 2.75 -17.96 12.60
CA ASP A 965 2.09 -17.98 11.30
C ASP A 965 0.96 -16.94 11.33
N PRO A 966 1.21 -15.72 10.80
CA PRO A 966 0.20 -14.67 10.78
C PRO A 966 -0.97 -15.03 9.85
N ALA A 967 -0.75 -15.85 8.82
CA ALA A 967 -1.80 -16.29 7.91
C ALA A 967 -2.73 -17.30 8.60
N ALA A 968 -2.21 -18.19 9.43
CA ALA A 968 -2.99 -19.07 10.29
C ALA A 968 -3.48 -18.38 11.59
N THR A 969 -3.06 -17.14 11.86
CA THR A 969 -3.33 -16.39 13.10
C THR A 969 -2.91 -17.17 14.36
N GLN A 970 -1.74 -17.81 14.32
CA GLN A 970 -1.23 -18.65 15.40
C GLN A 970 0.22 -18.31 15.76
N MET A 971 0.54 -18.47 17.04
CA MET A 971 1.90 -18.42 17.58
C MET A 971 2.14 -19.65 18.46
N THR A 972 3.27 -20.32 18.29
CA THR A 972 3.73 -21.37 19.20
C THR A 972 5.03 -20.96 19.87
N VAL A 973 5.05 -21.02 21.20
CA VAL A 973 6.23 -20.79 22.04
C VAL A 973 6.70 -22.15 22.56
N ARG A 974 7.98 -22.48 22.36
CA ARG A 974 8.59 -23.75 22.77
C ARG A 974 9.75 -23.52 23.72
N GLU A 975 9.84 -24.31 24.77
CA GLU A 975 11.04 -24.40 25.59
C GLU A 975 12.11 -25.20 24.83
N TYR A 976 13.32 -24.66 24.77
CA TYR A 976 14.50 -25.42 24.36
C TYR A 976 15.50 -25.45 25.50
N ARG A 977 15.73 -26.64 26.06
CA ARG A 977 16.67 -26.87 27.15
C ARG A 977 18.08 -26.94 26.59
N TRP A 978 18.71 -25.79 26.42
CA TRP A 978 19.92 -25.65 25.61
C TRP A 978 21.14 -26.38 26.18
N ASN A 979 21.21 -26.57 27.50
CA ASN A 979 22.33 -27.31 28.11
C ASN A 979 22.23 -28.83 27.86
N SER A 980 21.01 -29.38 27.74
CA SER A 980 20.75 -30.79 27.40
C SER A 980 20.40 -31.02 25.91
N LYS A 981 20.16 -29.93 25.16
CA LYS A 981 19.80 -29.89 23.73
C LYS A 981 18.52 -30.65 23.39
N ILE A 982 17.53 -30.61 24.30
CA ILE A 982 16.22 -31.24 24.11
C ILE A 982 15.09 -30.21 24.12
N TRP A 983 14.02 -30.52 23.40
CA TRP A 983 12.77 -29.76 23.46
C TRP A 983 12.04 -30.04 24.77
N GLY A 984 11.46 -28.99 25.36
CA GLY A 984 10.63 -29.06 26.55
C GLY A 984 9.16 -28.80 26.26
N ASP A 985 8.49 -28.07 27.15
CA ASP A 985 7.07 -27.73 27.01
C ASP A 985 6.83 -26.77 25.83
N ALA A 986 5.63 -26.82 25.27
CA ALA A 986 5.18 -25.92 24.19
C ALA A 986 3.75 -25.43 24.43
N LYS A 987 3.47 -24.19 24.01
CA LYS A 987 2.12 -23.59 24.05
C LYS A 987 1.81 -22.87 22.74
N THR A 988 0.71 -23.25 22.10
CA THR A 988 0.16 -22.57 20.92
C THR A 988 -0.98 -21.64 21.34
N VAL A 989 -0.97 -20.41 20.84
CA VAL A 989 -1.94 -19.36 21.15
C VAL A 989 -2.45 -18.69 19.88
N SER A 990 -3.65 -18.12 19.95
CA SER A 990 -4.24 -17.34 18.86
C SER A 990 -3.62 -15.94 18.79
N LEU A 991 -3.42 -15.45 17.56
CA LEU A 991 -3.06 -14.07 17.26
C LEU A 991 -4.28 -13.20 16.90
N ALA A 992 -5.48 -13.78 16.88
CA ALA A 992 -6.69 -12.98 16.72
C ALA A 992 -6.91 -12.05 17.93
N PRO A 993 -7.57 -10.90 17.76
CA PRO A 993 -7.93 -10.02 18.87
C PRO A 993 -8.61 -10.80 20.01
N ARG A 994 -8.14 -10.58 21.23
CA ARG A 994 -8.61 -11.27 22.43
C ARG A 994 -10.09 -11.01 22.68
N ALA A 995 -10.78 -12.02 23.22
CA ALA A 995 -12.05 -11.81 23.90
C ALA A 995 -11.82 -11.01 25.21
N ASN A 996 -12.87 -10.34 25.69
CA ASN A 996 -12.83 -9.72 27.03
C ASN A 996 -12.66 -10.79 28.10
#